data_AF-A0A401WDM8-F1
#
_entry.id   AF-A0A401WDM8-F1
#
_cell.length_a   1.000
_cell.length_b   1.000
_cell.length_c   1.000
_cell.angle_alpha   90.00
_cell.angle_beta   90.00
_cell.angle_gamma   90.00
#
_symmetry.space_group_name_H-M   'P 1'
#
loop_
_entity.id
_entity.type
_entity.pdbx_description
1 polymer ?
#
loop_
_entity_poly.entity_id
_entity_poly.type
_entity_poly.pdbx_seq_one_letter_code
_entity_poly.pdbx_strand_id
1 'polypeptide(L)'
;MTTPASVPVGTIVTVAGTGAAGFEGDGGPAVQARLNGPRIALDRAGNLYVSEVNNHRVRKVGTDGVISTIAGTGTYGLSGDGGPATAAQLAQPLGIAVDGAGNVYVAEWANGRVRKVTPQGIITTLAGGGSGGDGGRAVDASLSYPFAVAVDTAGNVYVTERFGQRVRKITADGGIHTVAGSGTAGFSGDGGPATAAQLNSPKGLGVDSAGNLYIGDQDNQRLRKVDTRGVITTVAGTGSPGYVRDGGPAADTRVNTPEGSVVDSAGNLYFADGGNHRVRKIRTDGTVVTIAGNGTGGYEGDEVPADSTTLYFPTTLALDDAGDLYVADGGNQRIRKIVGATRYDPAAPAVADLFGEVVSPHTVQRGRQFDLGARIRNRGPATVDGQQVTVVLTLADGLAGGPGTTGPRLTRTFPGARLIPHYASLDGVFRVSAPETTPPGSYESTLEIQYAGELNLKDNTFTLPVVVVAPAPVTDETALVIRQESVPRAAAGQAAKFNVVLDSPTGEPVNPGDIVQRFSAPTGFVFTGQPSYGYYNTIHGVIAGNLPYEIEDAGRTLVVTANPHVNTTSSDTGPLVYTLGVRALADARPGVHHDGTAVVGKHAPVQLSAEVTGDSQDELALRPAQESVPEAKPGDTVSFNVEIRSLGDQPVNPGTIGQRFTAPTGFAFTGGASYGYYYVQPAVTGNLQTQLEDGGRTLVITSNPHLNTGATDRTALLYTIGIRALPDAAPGSRPADGSAVIGRLAPVPLSAHVL
;
A
#
# COMPACT_ATOMS: atom_id res chain seq x y z
N MET A 1 22.74 29.56 -19.09
CA MET A 1 21.73 29.44 -18.01
C MET A 1 22.22 30.23 -16.81
N THR A 2 21.68 31.43 -16.55
CA THR A 2 21.99 32.14 -15.30
C THR A 2 21.31 31.41 -14.16
N THR A 3 22.10 30.75 -13.30
CA THR A 3 21.62 30.31 -11.99
C THR A 3 20.97 31.51 -11.29
N PRO A 4 19.79 31.36 -10.67
CA PRO A 4 19.26 32.42 -9.82
C PRO A 4 20.33 32.76 -8.78
N ALA A 5 20.47 34.05 -8.47
CA ALA A 5 21.36 34.53 -7.43
C ALA A 5 20.86 34.05 -6.04
N SER A 6 21.05 32.77 -5.72
CA SER A 6 20.79 32.16 -4.41
C SER A 6 21.22 30.69 -4.28
N VAL A 7 21.67 30.01 -5.35
CA VAL A 7 22.03 28.58 -5.27
C VAL A 7 23.49 28.40 -4.78
N PRO A 8 23.73 27.69 -3.66
CA PRO A 8 25.07 27.47 -3.13
C PRO A 8 25.99 26.71 -4.10
N VAL A 9 27.30 26.92 -3.95
CA VAL A 9 28.32 26.09 -4.60
C VAL A 9 28.21 24.66 -4.08
N GLY A 10 28.35 23.68 -4.98
CA GLY A 10 28.20 22.26 -4.65
C GLY A 10 26.75 21.77 -4.65
N THR A 11 25.77 22.62 -4.99
CA THR A 11 24.38 22.20 -5.14
C THR A 11 24.14 21.55 -6.51
N ILE A 12 23.36 20.47 -6.54
CA ILE A 12 22.94 19.81 -7.79
C ILE A 12 21.50 20.20 -8.17
N VAL A 13 21.27 20.47 -9.46
CA VAL A 13 19.94 20.82 -10.01
C VAL A 13 19.70 20.12 -11.35
N THR A 14 18.45 19.90 -11.73
CA THR A 14 18.06 19.36 -13.04
C THR A 14 17.94 20.48 -14.05
N VAL A 15 18.64 20.36 -15.18
CA VAL A 15 18.57 21.33 -16.28
C VAL A 15 17.80 20.82 -17.49
N ALA A 16 17.61 19.50 -17.59
CA ALA A 16 16.72 18.88 -18.57
C ALA A 16 16.30 17.48 -18.13
N GLY A 17 15.12 17.04 -18.55
CA GLY A 17 14.62 15.69 -18.28
C GLY A 17 13.65 15.59 -17.11
N THR A 18 12.58 14.83 -17.29
CA THR A 18 11.58 14.53 -16.23
C THR A 18 11.87 13.25 -15.46
N GLY A 19 12.81 12.42 -15.94
CA GLY A 19 13.03 11.06 -15.44
C GLY A 19 12.23 9.98 -16.14
N ALA A 20 11.21 10.33 -16.92
CA ALA A 20 10.51 9.38 -17.77
C ALA A 20 11.22 9.26 -19.12
N ALA A 21 11.56 8.02 -19.49
CA ALA A 21 12.12 7.74 -20.80
C ALA A 21 11.10 8.04 -21.91
N GLY A 22 11.51 8.78 -22.94
CA GLY A 22 10.65 9.07 -24.11
C GLY A 22 11.10 10.29 -24.88
N PHE A 23 10.27 10.76 -25.81
CA PHE A 23 10.47 11.98 -26.58
C PHE A 23 9.24 12.89 -26.48
N GLU A 24 9.40 14.04 -25.83
CA GLU A 24 8.37 15.07 -25.67
C GLU A 24 9.04 16.41 -25.28
N GLY A 25 8.34 17.53 -25.49
CA GLY A 25 8.70 18.83 -24.91
C GLY A 25 9.47 19.81 -25.82
N ASP A 26 9.67 19.49 -27.10
CA ASP A 26 10.30 20.41 -28.04
C ASP A 26 9.53 21.74 -28.13
N GLY A 27 10.26 22.85 -28.10
CA GLY A 27 9.73 24.21 -28.03
C GLY A 27 9.35 24.68 -26.62
N GLY A 28 9.40 23.80 -25.62
CA GLY A 28 9.09 24.10 -24.22
C GLY A 28 10.31 24.05 -23.28
N PRO A 29 10.08 24.18 -21.96
CA PRO A 29 11.14 24.11 -20.96
C PRO A 29 11.82 22.74 -20.93
N ALA A 30 13.16 22.73 -20.97
CA ALA A 30 13.95 21.51 -21.03
C ALA A 30 13.74 20.57 -19.81
N VAL A 31 13.47 21.15 -18.64
CA VAL A 31 13.16 20.40 -17.40
C VAL A 31 11.84 19.62 -17.45
N GLN A 32 10.95 19.95 -18.39
CA GLN A 32 9.69 19.25 -18.62
C GLN A 32 9.76 18.25 -19.78
N ALA A 33 10.87 18.23 -20.52
CA ALA A 33 11.04 17.34 -21.65
C ALA A 33 11.35 15.91 -21.19
N ARG A 34 10.82 14.91 -21.90
CA ARG A 34 11.21 13.50 -21.73
C ARG A 34 12.48 13.25 -22.52
N LEU A 35 13.48 12.64 -21.88
CA LEU A 35 14.76 12.27 -22.50
C LEU A 35 14.86 10.75 -22.63
N ASN A 36 15.65 10.22 -23.57
CA ASN A 36 15.93 8.78 -23.64
C ASN A 36 17.38 8.44 -23.97
N GLY A 37 18.14 8.09 -22.94
CA GLY A 37 19.57 7.82 -23.00
C GLY A 37 20.39 9.05 -23.34
N PRO A 38 20.29 10.16 -22.58
CA PRO A 38 20.98 11.40 -22.92
C PRO A 38 22.51 11.24 -22.83
N ARG A 39 23.21 11.91 -23.74
CA ARG A 39 24.64 12.24 -23.67
C ARG A 39 24.80 13.71 -24.01
N ILE A 40 25.82 14.37 -23.47
CA ILE A 40 25.89 15.84 -23.49
C ILE A 40 27.20 16.42 -24.01
N ALA A 41 27.10 17.61 -24.60
CA ALA A 41 28.19 18.54 -24.86
C ALA A 41 27.71 19.99 -24.63
N LEU A 42 28.65 20.90 -24.34
CA LEU A 42 28.39 22.33 -24.22
C LEU A 42 29.14 23.09 -25.30
N ASP A 43 28.54 24.18 -25.77
CA ASP A 43 29.28 25.22 -26.48
C ASP A 43 29.74 26.33 -25.53
N ARG A 44 30.60 27.24 -26.04
CA ARG A 44 31.11 28.39 -25.26
C ARG A 44 30.04 29.42 -24.91
N ALA A 45 28.88 29.40 -25.57
CA ALA A 45 27.77 30.27 -25.22
C ALA A 45 26.92 29.69 -24.07
N GLY A 46 27.21 28.46 -23.62
CA GLY A 46 26.45 27.76 -22.59
C GLY A 46 25.17 27.11 -23.10
N ASN A 47 25.06 26.86 -24.41
CA ASN A 47 24.02 25.98 -24.93
C ASN A 47 24.42 24.52 -24.73
N LEU A 48 23.45 23.70 -24.33
CA LEU A 48 23.65 22.29 -24.03
C LEU A 48 23.09 21.45 -25.18
N TYR A 49 23.94 20.62 -25.77
CA TYR A 49 23.59 19.71 -26.85
C TYR A 49 23.42 18.31 -26.28
N VAL A 50 22.34 17.65 -26.66
CA VAL A 50 21.91 16.38 -26.10
C VAL A 50 21.72 15.38 -27.23
N SER A 51 22.62 14.41 -27.35
CA SER A 51 22.34 13.22 -28.17
C SER A 51 21.47 12.27 -27.37
N GLU A 52 20.39 11.83 -28.00
CA GLU A 52 19.45 10.89 -27.40
C GLU A 52 19.51 9.57 -28.13
N VAL A 53 20.25 8.64 -27.53
CA VAL A 53 20.64 7.37 -28.15
C VAL A 53 19.42 6.61 -28.66
N ASN A 54 18.38 6.52 -27.83
CA ASN A 54 17.20 5.72 -28.12
C ASN A 54 16.09 6.50 -28.83
N ASN A 55 16.17 7.84 -28.86
CA ASN A 55 15.26 8.68 -29.65
C ASN A 55 15.84 9.04 -31.02
N HIS A 56 17.01 8.52 -31.38
CA HIS A 56 17.68 8.69 -32.68
C HIS A 56 17.73 10.14 -33.18
N ARG A 57 18.04 11.05 -32.25
CA ARG A 57 18.07 12.49 -32.50
C ARG A 57 19.11 13.20 -31.65
N VAL A 58 19.38 14.44 -32.04
CA VAL A 58 20.13 15.40 -31.25
C VAL A 58 19.24 16.60 -30.97
N ARG A 59 19.17 16.99 -29.70
CA ARG A 59 18.46 18.19 -29.24
C ARG A 59 19.42 19.22 -28.71
N LYS A 60 19.00 20.47 -28.69
CA LYS A 60 19.71 21.60 -28.10
C LYS A 60 18.83 22.23 -27.04
N VAL A 61 19.38 22.49 -25.87
CA VAL A 61 18.82 23.34 -24.83
C VAL A 61 19.51 24.70 -24.93
N GLY A 62 18.72 25.73 -25.26
CA GLY A 62 19.18 27.10 -25.32
C GLY A 62 19.55 27.66 -23.95
N THR A 63 20.23 28.81 -23.93
CA THR A 63 20.53 29.52 -22.67
C THR A 63 19.30 30.05 -21.95
N ASP A 64 18.17 30.15 -22.65
CA ASP A 64 16.82 30.44 -22.19
C ASP A 64 16.11 29.23 -21.55
N GLY A 65 16.72 28.04 -21.60
CA GLY A 65 16.16 26.81 -21.05
C GLY A 65 15.15 26.11 -21.97
N VAL A 66 15.00 26.57 -23.22
CA VAL A 66 14.10 25.93 -24.20
C VAL A 66 14.83 24.78 -24.91
N ILE A 67 14.18 23.63 -25.06
CA ILE A 67 14.72 22.48 -25.79
C ILE A 67 14.14 22.34 -27.21
N SER A 68 14.96 22.00 -28.19
CA SER A 68 14.51 21.78 -29.57
C SER A 68 15.34 20.73 -30.30
N THR A 69 14.74 19.91 -31.17
CA THR A 69 15.46 19.01 -32.08
C THR A 69 16.26 19.80 -33.13
N ILE A 70 17.55 19.48 -33.25
CA ILE A 70 18.45 20.07 -34.25
C ILE A 70 18.93 19.07 -35.32
N ALA A 71 18.84 17.77 -35.03
CA ALA A 71 19.17 16.72 -35.99
C ALA A 71 18.41 15.43 -35.68
N GLY A 72 18.09 14.64 -36.70
CA GLY A 72 17.41 13.34 -36.54
C GLY A 72 15.89 13.44 -36.62
N THR A 73 15.28 12.51 -37.36
CA THR A 73 13.82 12.36 -37.44
C THR A 73 13.22 11.52 -36.31
N GLY A 74 14.06 10.85 -35.52
CA GLY A 74 13.67 9.82 -34.57
C GLY A 74 13.45 8.44 -35.18
N THR A 75 13.64 8.29 -36.49
CA THR A 75 13.70 6.99 -37.16
C THR A 75 15.14 6.50 -37.23
N TYR A 76 15.38 5.28 -36.75
CA TYR A 76 16.66 4.59 -36.93
C TYR A 76 17.00 4.47 -38.42
N GLY A 77 18.17 4.96 -38.84
CA GLY A 77 18.62 4.83 -40.22
C GLY A 77 19.82 5.72 -40.56
N LEU A 78 20.12 5.82 -41.86
CA LEU A 78 21.18 6.65 -42.42
C LEU A 78 20.67 7.37 -43.66
N SER A 79 20.52 8.69 -43.58
CA SER A 79 20.13 9.51 -44.74
C SER A 79 20.55 10.98 -44.55
N GLY A 80 20.23 11.82 -45.53
CA GLY A 80 20.21 13.28 -45.39
C GLY A 80 21.54 14.01 -45.57
N ASP A 81 22.62 13.34 -45.98
CA ASP A 81 23.91 14.02 -46.24
C ASP A 81 23.74 15.16 -47.27
N GLY A 82 24.26 16.33 -46.91
CA GLY A 82 24.15 17.57 -47.69
C GLY A 82 22.83 18.33 -47.51
N GLY A 83 21.87 17.78 -46.77
CA GLY A 83 20.55 18.37 -46.54
C GLY A 83 20.30 18.85 -45.10
N PRO A 84 19.07 19.28 -44.78
CA PRO A 84 18.69 19.68 -43.43
C PRO A 84 18.86 18.56 -42.41
N ALA A 85 19.57 18.84 -41.32
CA ALA A 85 19.88 17.87 -40.28
C ALA A 85 18.64 17.29 -39.59
N THR A 86 17.57 18.09 -39.46
CA THR A 86 16.28 17.65 -38.88
C THR A 86 15.51 16.68 -39.77
N ALA A 87 15.85 16.59 -41.06
CA ALA A 87 15.26 15.63 -41.99
C ALA A 87 16.09 14.34 -42.15
N ALA A 88 17.30 14.30 -41.58
CA ALA A 88 18.18 13.14 -41.67
C ALA A 88 17.80 12.05 -40.66
N GLN A 89 17.94 10.79 -41.07
CA GLN A 89 17.86 9.66 -40.15
C GLN A 89 19.22 9.44 -39.47
N LEU A 90 19.16 9.19 -38.16
CA LEU A 90 20.31 8.83 -37.34
C LEU A 90 20.10 7.44 -36.74
N ALA A 91 21.19 6.71 -36.46
CA ALA A 91 21.16 5.39 -35.85
C ALA A 91 22.00 5.38 -34.58
N GLN A 92 21.31 5.47 -33.44
CA GLN A 92 21.90 5.49 -32.09
C GLN A 92 23.04 6.51 -31.95
N PRO A 93 22.75 7.83 -32.03
CA PRO A 93 23.76 8.86 -31.80
C PRO A 93 24.23 8.80 -30.34
N LEU A 94 25.51 8.46 -30.12
CA LEU A 94 26.13 8.35 -28.80
C LEU A 94 26.90 9.63 -28.46
N GLY A 95 28.23 9.63 -28.65
CA GLY A 95 29.11 10.73 -28.32
C GLY A 95 28.77 11.98 -29.13
N ILE A 96 28.85 13.13 -28.46
CA ILE A 96 28.58 14.43 -29.05
C ILE A 96 29.67 15.42 -28.63
N ALA A 97 30.08 16.29 -29.54
CA ALA A 97 31.01 17.39 -29.27
C ALA A 97 30.63 18.63 -30.08
N VAL A 98 30.99 19.81 -29.61
CA VAL A 98 30.74 21.08 -30.32
C VAL A 98 32.02 21.89 -30.39
N ASP A 99 32.38 22.38 -31.58
CA ASP A 99 33.57 23.22 -31.75
C ASP A 99 33.29 24.71 -31.53
N GLY A 100 34.36 25.52 -31.54
CA GLY A 100 34.27 26.97 -31.38
C GLY A 100 33.54 27.70 -32.50
N ALA A 101 33.30 27.04 -33.64
CA ALA A 101 32.49 27.58 -34.75
C ALA A 101 31.02 27.16 -34.66
N GLY A 102 30.64 26.36 -33.66
CA GLY A 102 29.28 25.86 -33.46
C GLY A 102 28.92 24.64 -34.30
N ASN A 103 29.90 23.96 -34.90
CA ASN A 103 29.62 22.68 -35.55
C ASN A 103 29.43 21.60 -34.49
N VAL A 104 28.42 20.75 -34.67
CA VAL A 104 28.12 19.62 -33.79
C VAL A 104 28.60 18.34 -34.44
N TYR A 105 29.39 17.56 -33.72
CA TYR A 105 29.93 16.27 -34.15
C TYR A 105 29.25 15.15 -33.36
N VAL A 106 28.80 14.11 -34.06
CA VAL A 106 27.99 13.03 -33.46
C VAL A 106 28.53 11.67 -33.91
N ALA A 107 28.91 10.82 -32.96
CA ALA A 107 29.24 9.42 -33.25
C ALA A 107 27.95 8.59 -33.37
N GLU A 108 27.71 8.03 -34.55
CA GLU A 108 26.62 7.09 -34.79
C GLU A 108 27.14 5.66 -34.65
N TRP A 109 26.85 5.08 -33.48
CA TRP A 109 27.27 3.74 -33.08
C TRP A 109 27.00 2.70 -34.17
N ALA A 110 25.75 2.65 -34.62
CA ALA A 110 25.27 1.57 -35.46
C ALA A 110 25.55 1.79 -36.96
N ASN A 111 25.69 3.05 -37.38
CA ASN A 111 26.05 3.39 -38.75
C ASN A 111 27.57 3.33 -39.01
N GLY A 112 28.41 3.20 -37.96
CA GLY A 112 29.86 3.20 -38.12
C GLY A 112 30.37 4.54 -38.66
N ARG A 113 29.75 5.66 -38.24
CA ARG A 113 30.00 7.00 -38.81
C ARG A 113 30.13 8.06 -37.74
N VAL A 114 30.82 9.13 -38.10
CA VAL A 114 30.80 10.41 -37.38
C VAL A 114 30.13 11.42 -38.28
N ARG A 115 29.04 12.02 -37.81
CA ARG A 115 28.29 13.04 -38.53
C ARG A 115 28.69 14.42 -38.04
N LYS A 116 28.68 15.40 -38.94
CA LYS A 116 28.89 16.82 -38.65
C LYS A 116 27.61 17.56 -39.01
N VAL A 117 27.11 18.38 -38.09
CA VAL A 117 26.02 19.33 -38.31
C VAL A 117 26.58 20.74 -38.21
N THR A 118 26.42 21.54 -39.26
CA THR A 118 26.89 22.93 -39.26
C THR A 118 25.91 23.86 -38.53
N PRO A 119 26.32 25.07 -38.13
CA PRO A 119 25.40 26.07 -37.56
C PRO A 119 24.20 26.41 -38.47
N GLN A 120 24.32 26.19 -39.79
CA GLN A 120 23.23 26.38 -40.76
C GLN A 120 22.25 25.20 -40.78
N GLY A 121 22.46 24.18 -39.94
CA GLY A 121 21.60 23.00 -39.86
C GLY A 121 21.79 22.02 -41.02
N ILE A 122 22.97 21.99 -41.64
CA ILE A 122 23.30 21.00 -42.69
C ILE A 122 24.08 19.85 -42.09
N ILE A 123 23.67 18.61 -42.38
CA ILE A 123 24.36 17.40 -41.92
C ILE A 123 25.19 16.76 -43.03
N THR A 124 26.39 16.29 -42.68
CA THR A 124 27.27 15.52 -43.58
C THR A 124 27.99 14.41 -42.82
N THR A 125 28.39 13.34 -43.51
CA THR A 125 29.36 12.38 -42.97
C THR A 125 30.75 13.04 -42.90
N LEU A 126 31.33 13.12 -41.70
CA LEU A 126 32.71 13.56 -41.49
C LEU A 126 33.70 12.40 -41.67
N ALA A 127 33.35 11.23 -41.13
CA ALA A 127 34.19 10.04 -41.17
C ALA A 127 33.36 8.76 -41.12
N GLY A 128 33.91 7.67 -41.64
CA GLY A 128 33.26 6.37 -41.64
C GLY A 128 32.38 6.12 -42.88
N GLY A 129 32.07 4.85 -43.13
CA GLY A 129 31.21 4.42 -44.24
C GLY A 129 31.93 3.85 -45.46
N GLY A 130 33.26 3.80 -45.44
CA GLY A 130 34.08 3.14 -46.47
C GLY A 130 34.87 1.95 -45.93
N SER A 131 35.91 1.55 -46.67
CA SER A 131 36.78 0.41 -46.37
C SER A 131 38.25 0.79 -46.14
N GLY A 132 38.57 2.09 -46.14
CA GLY A 132 39.89 2.65 -45.93
C GLY A 132 40.37 2.62 -44.47
N GLY A 133 41.65 2.90 -44.27
CA GLY A 133 42.31 2.90 -42.96
C GLY A 133 43.07 4.20 -42.69
N ASP A 134 44.08 4.13 -41.82
CA ASP A 134 44.90 5.27 -41.44
C ASP A 134 45.70 5.85 -42.61
N GLY A 135 45.92 7.17 -42.58
CA GLY A 135 46.64 7.92 -43.61
C GLY A 135 45.80 8.29 -44.84
N GLY A 136 44.55 7.80 -44.93
CA GLY A 136 43.59 8.14 -45.96
C GLY A 136 42.62 9.25 -45.58
N ARG A 137 41.64 9.51 -46.44
CA ARG A 137 40.52 10.42 -46.18
C ARG A 137 39.57 9.81 -45.16
N ALA A 138 39.12 10.61 -44.19
CA ALA A 138 38.27 10.16 -43.10
C ALA A 138 36.91 9.60 -43.58
N VAL A 139 36.32 10.20 -44.62
CA VAL A 139 35.05 9.75 -45.23
C VAL A 139 35.13 8.39 -45.91
N ASP A 140 36.34 7.98 -46.33
CA ASP A 140 36.57 6.69 -46.98
C ASP A 140 36.96 5.60 -45.97
N ALA A 141 37.19 5.97 -44.70
CA ALA A 141 37.65 5.05 -43.68
C ALA A 141 36.53 4.16 -43.14
N SER A 142 36.91 2.99 -42.62
CA SER A 142 36.04 2.16 -41.79
C SER A 142 36.20 2.55 -40.33
N LEU A 143 35.06 2.75 -39.63
CA LEU A 143 35.00 2.96 -38.19
C LEU A 143 34.25 1.81 -37.51
N SER A 144 34.91 1.15 -36.56
CA SER A 144 34.37 0.04 -35.79
C SER A 144 33.64 0.54 -34.54
N TYR A 145 32.35 0.86 -34.75
CA TYR A 145 31.41 1.28 -33.72
C TYR A 145 31.91 2.50 -32.91
N PRO A 146 31.92 3.69 -33.54
CA PRO A 146 32.36 4.91 -32.88
C PRO A 146 31.47 5.19 -31.67
N PHE A 147 32.08 5.54 -30.53
CA PHE A 147 31.38 5.71 -29.26
C PHE A 147 31.41 7.16 -28.77
N ALA A 148 32.57 7.68 -28.34
CA ALA A 148 32.71 9.06 -27.90
C ALA A 148 33.36 9.94 -28.96
N VAL A 149 33.08 11.24 -28.90
CA VAL A 149 33.68 12.27 -29.76
C VAL A 149 34.19 13.42 -28.88
N ALA A 150 35.36 13.95 -29.20
CA ALA A 150 35.88 15.19 -28.64
C ALA A 150 36.47 16.05 -29.76
N VAL A 151 36.55 17.37 -29.57
CA VAL A 151 37.14 18.29 -30.56
C VAL A 151 38.11 19.22 -29.87
N ASP A 152 39.30 19.38 -30.44
CA ASP A 152 40.31 20.30 -29.91
C ASP A 152 40.14 21.73 -30.47
N THR A 153 40.94 22.67 -29.95
CA THR A 153 40.92 24.07 -30.39
C THR A 153 41.44 24.30 -31.80
N ALA A 154 42.16 23.33 -32.37
CA ALA A 154 42.62 23.33 -33.76
C ALA A 154 41.58 22.76 -34.73
N GLY A 155 40.45 22.27 -34.23
CA GLY A 155 39.37 21.68 -35.02
C GLY A 155 39.60 20.22 -35.39
N ASN A 156 40.54 19.53 -34.75
CA ASN A 156 40.68 18.09 -34.92
C ASN A 156 39.62 17.37 -34.09
N VAL A 157 39.01 16.34 -34.69
CA VAL A 157 37.96 15.54 -34.06
C VAL A 157 38.54 14.19 -33.65
N TYR A 158 38.41 13.85 -32.39
CA TYR A 158 38.88 12.59 -31.81
C TYR A 158 37.69 11.68 -31.54
N VAL A 159 37.83 10.39 -31.83
CA VAL A 159 36.73 9.42 -31.76
C VAL A 159 37.24 8.12 -31.18
N THR A 160 36.53 7.55 -30.20
CA THR A 160 36.84 6.20 -29.72
C THR A 160 36.09 5.15 -30.53
N GLU A 161 36.78 4.08 -30.91
CA GLU A 161 36.21 2.89 -31.53
C GLU A 161 36.12 1.79 -30.48
N ARG A 162 34.91 1.52 -29.96
CA ARG A 162 34.75 0.56 -28.86
C ARG A 162 35.22 -0.84 -29.24
N PHE A 163 34.84 -1.31 -30.43
CA PHE A 163 35.26 -2.63 -30.91
C PHE A 163 36.51 -2.56 -31.80
N GLY A 164 36.88 -1.37 -32.26
CA GLY A 164 38.17 -1.13 -32.91
C GLY A 164 39.34 -1.04 -31.93
N GLN A 165 39.08 -0.93 -30.62
CA GLN A 165 40.07 -0.83 -29.54
C GLN A 165 41.09 0.30 -29.77
N ARG A 166 40.61 1.41 -30.32
CA ARG A 166 41.42 2.54 -30.80
C ARG A 166 40.78 3.87 -30.49
N VAL A 167 41.60 4.91 -30.48
CA VAL A 167 41.19 6.31 -30.60
C VAL A 167 41.71 6.83 -31.93
N ARG A 168 40.80 7.35 -32.74
CA ARG A 168 41.06 7.92 -34.07
C ARG A 168 41.04 9.43 -33.99
N LYS A 169 41.94 10.09 -34.71
CA LYS A 169 41.97 11.54 -34.91
C LYS A 169 41.66 11.83 -36.36
N ILE A 170 40.63 12.64 -36.58
CA ILE A 170 40.28 13.25 -37.85
C ILE A 170 40.84 14.67 -37.84
N THR A 171 41.70 14.96 -38.79
CA THR A 171 42.33 16.28 -38.92
C THR A 171 41.39 17.27 -39.60
N ALA A 172 41.64 18.56 -39.41
CA ALA A 172 40.85 19.63 -40.02
C ALA A 172 40.85 19.59 -41.57
N ASP A 173 41.89 19.02 -42.19
CA ASP A 173 42.00 18.79 -43.63
C ASP A 173 41.32 17.48 -44.10
N GLY A 174 40.71 16.73 -43.18
CA GLY A 174 39.89 15.54 -43.50
C GLY A 174 40.67 14.22 -43.60
N GLY A 175 41.90 14.17 -43.10
CA GLY A 175 42.66 12.92 -42.92
C GLY A 175 42.26 12.17 -41.64
N ILE A 176 42.54 10.88 -41.56
CA ILE A 176 42.31 10.07 -40.34
C ILE A 176 43.55 9.26 -39.94
N HIS A 177 43.81 9.15 -38.64
CA HIS A 177 44.89 8.35 -38.10
C HIS A 177 44.59 7.84 -36.69
N THR A 178 45.20 6.71 -36.30
CA THR A 178 45.16 6.21 -34.91
C THR A 178 46.11 7.01 -34.03
N VAL A 179 45.61 7.50 -32.89
CA VAL A 179 46.42 8.22 -31.88
C VAL A 179 46.60 7.44 -30.59
N ALA A 180 45.77 6.43 -30.34
CA ALA A 180 45.92 5.50 -29.23
C ALA A 180 45.29 4.15 -29.53
N GLY A 181 45.83 3.08 -28.95
CA GLY A 181 45.32 1.72 -29.12
C GLY A 181 45.94 0.99 -30.31
N SER A 182 46.34 -0.26 -30.09
CA SER A 182 46.89 -1.15 -31.12
C SER A 182 45.81 -1.84 -31.96
N GLY A 183 44.55 -1.81 -31.48
CA GLY A 183 43.44 -2.58 -32.02
C GLY A 183 43.26 -3.97 -31.43
N THR A 184 44.10 -4.35 -30.47
CA THR A 184 43.92 -5.57 -29.68
C THR A 184 43.37 -5.21 -28.31
N ALA A 185 42.28 -5.89 -27.92
CA ALA A 185 41.68 -5.75 -26.59
C ALA A 185 42.67 -6.23 -25.52
N GLY A 186 42.96 -5.38 -24.52
CA GLY A 186 43.87 -5.70 -23.42
C GLY A 186 44.38 -4.45 -22.73
N PHE A 187 45.32 -4.61 -21.80
CA PHE A 187 45.97 -3.50 -21.08
C PHE A 187 47.49 -3.63 -21.19
N SER A 188 48.14 -2.62 -21.77
CA SER A 188 49.60 -2.52 -21.86
C SER A 188 50.05 -1.09 -22.20
N GLY A 189 51.37 -0.88 -22.27
CA GLY A 189 51.96 0.28 -22.94
C GLY A 189 52.14 1.56 -22.11
N ASP A 190 51.84 1.54 -20.81
CA ASP A 190 52.08 2.71 -19.94
C ASP A 190 53.55 3.15 -19.98
N GLY A 191 53.77 4.45 -20.15
CA GLY A 191 55.07 5.08 -20.34
C GLY A 191 55.63 5.01 -21.77
N GLY A 192 54.96 4.29 -22.68
CA GLY A 192 55.36 4.13 -24.08
C GLY A 192 54.44 4.84 -25.09
N PRO A 193 54.66 4.62 -26.40
CA PRO A 193 53.84 5.19 -27.46
C PRO A 193 52.38 4.72 -27.37
N ALA A 194 51.43 5.65 -27.39
CA ALA A 194 50.01 5.40 -27.22
C ALA A 194 49.42 4.50 -28.32
N THR A 195 49.94 4.57 -29.54
CA THR A 195 49.52 3.74 -30.68
C THR A 195 49.92 2.27 -30.55
N ALA A 196 50.90 1.95 -29.70
CA ALA A 196 51.32 0.57 -29.42
C ALA A 196 50.60 -0.04 -28.20
N ALA A 197 49.97 0.79 -27.37
CA ALA A 197 49.28 0.35 -26.17
C ALA A 197 48.00 -0.42 -26.48
N GLN A 198 47.64 -1.38 -25.64
CA GLN A 198 46.34 -2.04 -25.70
C GLN A 198 45.30 -1.26 -24.88
N LEU A 199 44.11 -1.11 -25.46
CA LEU A 199 42.90 -0.56 -24.85
C LEU A 199 41.80 -1.62 -24.91
N ASN A 200 40.79 -1.53 -24.06
CA ASN A 200 39.66 -2.44 -24.02
C ASN A 200 38.33 -1.71 -23.80
N SER A 201 37.51 -1.68 -24.85
CA SER A 201 36.27 -0.92 -24.97
C SER A 201 36.42 0.55 -24.58
N PRO A 202 37.27 1.34 -25.28
CA PRO A 202 37.40 2.76 -24.97
C PRO A 202 36.08 3.50 -25.25
N LYS A 203 35.45 4.02 -24.20
CA LYS A 203 34.15 4.70 -24.27
C LYS A 203 34.20 6.16 -23.84
N GLY A 204 35.04 6.50 -22.87
CA GLY A 204 35.22 7.88 -22.42
C GLY A 204 36.23 8.62 -23.29
N LEU A 205 35.96 9.89 -23.61
CA LEU A 205 36.93 10.74 -24.30
C LEU A 205 36.80 12.20 -23.85
N GLY A 206 37.92 12.81 -23.51
CA GLY A 206 38.07 14.23 -23.26
C GLY A 206 39.38 14.74 -23.85
N VAL A 207 39.44 16.03 -24.19
CA VAL A 207 40.67 16.71 -24.61
C VAL A 207 40.81 17.98 -23.80
N ASP A 208 41.99 18.20 -23.22
CA ASP A 208 42.28 19.43 -22.49
C ASP A 208 42.78 20.55 -23.43
N SER A 209 42.92 21.76 -22.89
CA SER A 209 43.37 22.93 -23.65
C SER A 209 44.82 22.82 -24.15
N ALA A 210 45.63 21.92 -23.57
CA ALA A 210 46.98 21.62 -24.02
C ALA A 210 47.01 20.57 -25.13
N GLY A 211 45.88 19.89 -25.40
CA GLY A 211 45.76 18.84 -26.41
C GLY A 211 46.06 17.43 -25.88
N ASN A 212 46.10 17.23 -24.57
CA ASN A 212 46.18 15.88 -24.00
C ASN A 212 44.80 15.20 -24.08
N LEU A 213 44.79 13.90 -24.35
CA LEU A 213 43.58 13.09 -24.41
C LEU A 213 43.39 12.31 -23.11
N TYR A 214 42.16 12.24 -22.64
CA TYR A 214 41.73 11.45 -21.49
C TYR A 214 40.73 10.40 -21.97
N ILE A 215 41.06 9.13 -21.77
CA ILE A 215 40.36 7.98 -22.36
C ILE A 215 39.81 7.11 -21.24
N GLY A 216 38.49 6.94 -21.21
CA GLY A 216 37.84 5.94 -20.38
C GLY A 216 38.03 4.56 -20.99
N ASP A 217 39.03 3.84 -20.51
CA ASP A 217 39.42 2.49 -20.92
C ASP A 217 38.55 1.49 -20.15
N GLN A 218 37.28 1.41 -20.56
CA GLN A 218 36.18 0.99 -19.70
C GLN A 218 36.35 -0.43 -19.16
N ASP A 219 36.60 -1.40 -20.03
CA ASP A 219 36.66 -2.81 -19.62
C ASP A 219 37.98 -3.13 -18.90
N ASN A 220 38.99 -2.28 -19.07
CA ASN A 220 40.21 -2.30 -18.26
C ASN A 220 40.08 -1.54 -16.93
N GLN A 221 38.91 -0.94 -16.63
CA GLN A 221 38.62 -0.20 -15.40
C GLN A 221 39.68 0.85 -15.07
N ARG A 222 40.05 1.65 -16.08
CA ARG A 222 41.09 2.68 -15.99
C ARG A 222 40.71 3.93 -16.75
N LEU A 223 41.21 5.07 -16.25
CA LEU A 223 41.27 6.32 -16.98
C LEU A 223 42.71 6.49 -17.47
N ARG A 224 42.89 6.62 -18.78
CA ARG A 224 44.21 6.71 -19.43
C ARG A 224 44.41 8.14 -19.96
N LYS A 225 45.64 8.64 -19.92
CA LYS A 225 46.03 9.92 -20.52
C LYS A 225 47.02 9.69 -21.64
N VAL A 226 46.79 10.32 -22.79
CA VAL A 226 47.78 10.45 -23.87
C VAL A 226 48.24 11.90 -23.90
N ASP A 227 49.53 12.12 -23.66
CA ASP A 227 50.10 13.46 -23.71
C ASP A 227 50.35 13.93 -25.16
N THR A 228 50.72 15.20 -25.31
CA THR A 228 51.02 15.81 -26.61
C THR A 228 52.23 15.22 -27.34
N ARG A 229 53.05 14.40 -26.65
CA ARG A 229 54.16 13.66 -27.24
C ARG A 229 53.73 12.27 -27.72
N GLY A 230 52.47 11.89 -27.50
CA GLY A 230 51.92 10.59 -27.84
C GLY A 230 52.29 9.50 -26.84
N VAL A 231 52.63 9.84 -25.59
CA VAL A 231 52.90 8.87 -24.52
C VAL A 231 51.62 8.59 -23.74
N ILE A 232 51.29 7.31 -23.54
CA ILE A 232 50.12 6.90 -22.74
C ILE A 232 50.52 6.58 -21.29
N THR A 233 49.66 6.94 -20.35
CA THR A 233 49.80 6.63 -18.92
C THR A 233 48.43 6.34 -18.30
N THR A 234 48.38 5.60 -17.19
CA THR A 234 47.19 5.48 -16.36
C THR A 234 47.14 6.63 -15.35
N VAL A 235 46.03 7.37 -15.31
CA VAL A 235 45.83 8.49 -14.36
C VAL A 235 44.88 8.13 -13.22
N ALA A 236 44.03 7.12 -13.39
CA ALA A 236 43.23 6.54 -12.32
C ALA A 236 42.83 5.10 -12.63
N GLY A 237 42.57 4.31 -11.59
CA GLY A 237 42.05 2.95 -11.71
C GLY A 237 43.12 1.88 -11.54
N THR A 238 42.81 0.87 -10.73
CA THR A 238 43.69 -0.29 -10.48
C THR A 238 43.48 -1.44 -11.47
N GLY A 239 42.44 -1.38 -12.29
CA GLY A 239 42.03 -2.47 -13.18
C GLY A 239 41.03 -3.46 -12.58
N SER A 240 40.64 -3.28 -11.31
CA SER A 240 39.52 -4.00 -10.71
C SER A 240 38.30 -3.07 -10.60
N PRO A 241 37.12 -3.49 -11.07
CA PRO A 241 35.92 -2.68 -10.95
C PRO A 241 35.53 -2.53 -9.48
N GLY A 242 35.06 -1.34 -9.12
CA GLY A 242 34.55 -1.04 -7.79
C GLY A 242 34.96 0.34 -7.34
N TYR A 243 34.74 0.63 -6.07
CA TYR A 243 35.07 1.90 -5.44
C TYR A 243 36.02 1.65 -4.26
N VAL A 244 36.83 2.66 -3.93
CA VAL A 244 37.55 2.77 -2.65
C VAL A 244 37.39 4.18 -2.14
N ARG A 245 37.35 4.34 -0.81
CA ARG A 245 37.20 5.64 -0.13
C ARG A 245 38.09 6.74 -0.74
N ASP A 246 37.49 7.90 -0.96
CA ASP A 246 38.17 9.12 -1.39
C ASP A 246 39.25 9.62 -0.40
N GLY A 247 40.11 10.51 -0.90
CA GLY A 247 41.22 11.11 -0.14
C GLY A 247 42.57 10.42 -0.38
N GLY A 248 42.57 9.24 -1.00
CA GLY A 248 43.78 8.55 -1.44
C GLY A 248 44.28 8.97 -2.84
N PRO A 249 45.45 8.46 -3.26
CA PRO A 249 45.98 8.67 -4.61
C PRO A 249 45.10 8.06 -5.70
N ALA A 250 45.04 8.69 -6.87
CA ALA A 250 44.30 8.20 -8.03
C ALA A 250 44.81 6.85 -8.56
N ALA A 251 46.09 6.53 -8.36
CA ALA A 251 46.65 5.23 -8.73
C ALA A 251 46.04 4.06 -7.92
N ASP A 252 45.63 4.33 -6.68
CA ASP A 252 45.08 3.31 -5.78
C ASP A 252 43.55 3.23 -5.86
N THR A 253 42.90 4.19 -6.51
CA THR A 253 41.45 4.18 -6.61
C THR A 253 40.96 3.07 -7.52
N ARG A 254 39.88 2.39 -7.11
CA ARG A 254 39.06 1.60 -8.02
C ARG A 254 38.09 2.54 -8.73
N VAL A 255 37.82 2.25 -10.00
CA VAL A 255 36.78 2.88 -10.82
C VAL A 255 35.96 1.76 -11.45
N ASN A 256 34.70 2.03 -11.76
CA ASN A 256 33.81 1.06 -12.37
C ASN A 256 33.10 1.69 -13.57
N THR A 257 33.41 1.19 -14.76
CA THR A 257 32.92 1.69 -16.04
C THR A 257 33.17 3.19 -16.27
N PRO A 258 34.43 3.67 -16.22
CA PRO A 258 34.74 5.09 -16.44
C PRO A 258 34.32 5.53 -17.85
N GLU A 259 33.55 6.61 -17.95
CA GLU A 259 33.11 7.20 -19.23
C GLU A 259 33.64 8.64 -19.41
N GLY A 260 32.77 9.63 -19.62
CA GLY A 260 33.14 10.98 -20.01
C GLY A 260 34.03 11.67 -18.97
N SER A 261 34.97 12.47 -19.46
CA SER A 261 35.88 13.25 -18.61
C SER A 261 36.13 14.64 -19.17
N VAL A 262 36.37 15.60 -18.28
CA VAL A 262 36.67 17.00 -18.60
C VAL A 262 37.74 17.54 -17.66
N VAL A 263 38.56 18.47 -18.14
CA VAL A 263 39.63 19.09 -17.36
C VAL A 263 39.30 20.57 -17.18
N ASP A 264 39.37 21.06 -15.95
CA ASP A 264 39.19 22.49 -15.66
C ASP A 264 40.46 23.29 -15.99
N SER A 265 40.36 24.62 -15.95
CA SER A 265 41.50 25.51 -16.22
C SER A 265 42.64 25.42 -15.20
N ALA A 266 42.38 24.86 -14.02
CA ALA A 266 43.39 24.61 -12.99
C ALA A 266 44.11 23.26 -13.21
N GLY A 267 43.61 22.41 -14.11
CA GLY A 267 44.16 21.10 -14.41
C GLY A 267 43.57 19.94 -13.60
N ASN A 268 42.47 20.15 -12.88
CA ASN A 268 41.75 19.07 -12.23
C ASN A 268 40.94 18.28 -13.27
N LEU A 269 40.95 16.95 -13.15
CA LEU A 269 40.25 16.05 -14.05
C LEU A 269 38.97 15.53 -13.41
N TYR A 270 37.83 15.83 -14.02
CA TYR A 270 36.52 15.30 -13.61
C TYR A 270 36.16 14.13 -14.51
N PHE A 271 35.63 13.05 -13.95
CA PHE A 271 35.23 11.88 -14.72
C PHE A 271 33.97 11.22 -14.15
N ALA A 272 33.16 10.65 -15.03
CA ALA A 272 32.01 9.84 -14.67
C ALA A 272 32.47 8.44 -14.29
N ASP A 273 32.26 8.07 -13.04
CA ASP A 273 32.51 6.73 -12.48
C ASP A 273 31.18 5.97 -12.47
N GLY A 274 30.65 5.70 -13.67
CA GLY A 274 29.22 5.42 -13.90
C GLY A 274 28.69 4.21 -13.13
N GLY A 275 29.46 3.14 -13.10
CA GLY A 275 29.12 1.88 -12.42
C GLY A 275 29.21 1.99 -10.91
N ASN A 276 29.90 3.01 -10.39
CA ASN A 276 29.89 3.38 -8.99
C ASN A 276 28.91 4.52 -8.69
N HIS A 277 28.10 4.95 -9.67
CA HIS A 277 27.06 5.98 -9.50
C HIS A 277 27.61 7.31 -8.95
N ARG A 278 28.79 7.69 -9.42
CA ARG A 278 29.52 8.88 -8.95
C ARG A 278 30.10 9.69 -10.10
N VAL A 279 30.32 10.98 -9.82
CA VAL A 279 31.21 11.85 -10.57
C VAL A 279 32.36 12.24 -9.66
N ARG A 280 33.59 11.99 -10.11
CA ARG A 280 34.79 12.13 -9.29
C ARG A 280 35.78 13.08 -9.92
N LYS A 281 36.56 13.76 -9.08
CA LYS A 281 37.59 14.73 -9.43
C LYS A 281 38.94 14.22 -8.96
N ILE A 282 39.91 14.18 -9.86
CA ILE A 282 41.32 14.04 -9.55
C ILE A 282 41.90 15.44 -9.43
N ARG A 283 42.38 15.77 -8.23
CA ARG A 283 43.05 17.04 -7.96
C ARG A 283 44.43 17.07 -8.62
N THR A 284 44.99 18.27 -8.78
CA THR A 284 46.35 18.46 -9.33
C THR A 284 47.45 17.81 -8.47
N ASP A 285 47.18 17.53 -7.18
CA ASP A 285 48.08 16.78 -6.30
C ASP A 285 47.97 15.25 -6.47
N GLY A 286 47.07 14.77 -7.34
CA GLY A 286 46.84 13.36 -7.62
C GLY A 286 45.86 12.67 -6.67
N THR A 287 45.25 13.38 -5.71
CA THR A 287 44.20 12.81 -4.84
C THR A 287 42.85 12.78 -5.53
N VAL A 288 41.99 11.82 -5.15
CA VAL A 288 40.63 11.71 -5.71
C VAL A 288 39.57 12.06 -4.68
N VAL A 289 38.54 12.75 -5.14
CA VAL A 289 37.36 13.10 -4.37
C VAL A 289 36.09 12.96 -5.20
N THR A 290 34.98 12.57 -4.57
CA THR A 290 33.65 12.56 -5.18
C THR A 290 33.05 13.96 -5.14
N ILE A 291 32.62 14.45 -6.30
CA ILE A 291 32.00 15.78 -6.47
C ILE A 291 30.48 15.64 -6.61
N ALA A 292 29.99 14.49 -7.07
CA ALA A 292 28.58 14.17 -7.06
C ALA A 292 28.30 12.68 -6.93
N GLY A 293 27.18 12.32 -6.27
CA GLY A 293 26.73 10.94 -6.10
C GLY A 293 27.28 10.28 -4.83
N ASN A 294 26.43 9.55 -4.11
CA ASN A 294 26.79 8.86 -2.86
C ASN A 294 27.09 7.36 -3.05
N GLY A 295 27.05 6.87 -4.29
CA GLY A 295 27.28 5.47 -4.64
C GLY A 295 26.06 4.58 -4.73
N THR A 296 24.88 5.09 -4.35
CA THR A 296 23.62 4.39 -4.55
C THR A 296 22.93 4.88 -5.83
N GLY A 297 22.50 3.93 -6.66
CA GLY A 297 21.73 4.20 -7.87
C GLY A 297 20.34 4.73 -7.53
N GLY A 298 20.03 5.95 -7.96
CA GLY A 298 18.71 6.56 -7.72
C GLY A 298 18.68 8.05 -8.02
N TYR A 299 17.57 8.71 -7.66
CA TYR A 299 17.36 10.15 -7.80
C TYR A 299 16.82 10.76 -6.49
N GLU A 300 17.50 11.79 -5.97
CA GLU A 300 17.12 12.53 -4.76
C GLU A 300 16.88 14.01 -5.05
N GLY A 301 15.80 14.32 -5.80
CA GLY A 301 15.33 15.70 -5.99
C GLY A 301 16.39 16.66 -6.54
N ASP A 302 16.12 17.97 -6.43
CA ASP A 302 17.05 19.05 -6.76
C ASP A 302 17.34 19.92 -5.54
N GLU A 303 18.33 20.81 -5.65
CA GLU A 303 18.75 21.76 -4.61
C GLU A 303 19.35 21.10 -3.36
N VAL A 304 19.87 19.87 -3.51
CA VAL A 304 20.61 19.13 -2.48
C VAL A 304 22.12 19.22 -2.71
N PRO A 305 22.97 18.92 -1.70
CA PRO A 305 24.41 18.80 -1.90
C PRO A 305 24.74 17.69 -2.91
N ALA A 306 25.60 18.00 -3.87
CA ALA A 306 25.91 17.12 -4.97
C ALA A 306 26.59 15.82 -4.52
N ASP A 307 27.51 15.88 -3.56
CA ASP A 307 28.31 14.76 -3.06
C ASP A 307 27.54 13.80 -2.13
N SER A 308 26.33 14.18 -1.68
CA SER A 308 25.45 13.31 -0.90
C SER A 308 24.23 12.79 -1.66
N THR A 309 23.91 13.34 -2.84
CA THR A 309 22.77 12.91 -3.67
C THR A 309 22.94 11.48 -4.18
N THR A 310 21.86 10.84 -4.61
CA THR A 310 21.94 9.69 -5.51
C THR A 310 22.06 10.15 -6.97
N LEU A 311 22.85 9.40 -7.74
CA LEU A 311 22.92 9.45 -9.21
C LEU A 311 22.67 8.04 -9.71
N TYR A 312 22.25 7.87 -10.96
CA TYR A 312 22.11 6.54 -11.55
C TYR A 312 22.84 6.43 -12.87
N PHE A 313 24.00 5.78 -12.82
CA PHE A 313 24.86 5.54 -13.98
C PHE A 313 25.17 6.83 -14.77
N PRO A 314 25.87 7.82 -14.16
CA PRO A 314 26.31 9.01 -14.87
C PRO A 314 27.27 8.63 -16.00
N THR A 315 27.18 9.31 -17.16
CA THR A 315 27.88 8.89 -18.39
C THR A 315 28.81 9.96 -18.95
N THR A 316 28.27 11.08 -19.44
CA THR A 316 29.05 12.17 -20.05
C THR A 316 29.03 13.40 -19.17
N LEU A 317 30.13 14.16 -19.25
CA LEU A 317 30.36 15.38 -18.49
C LEU A 317 30.63 16.53 -19.44
N ALA A 318 30.20 17.73 -19.07
CA ALA A 318 30.55 18.96 -19.76
C ALA A 318 30.75 20.08 -18.74
N LEU A 319 31.79 20.89 -18.90
CA LEU A 319 32.11 22.02 -18.02
C LEU A 319 31.86 23.33 -18.76
N ASP A 320 31.20 24.30 -18.12
CA ASP A 320 31.09 25.66 -18.67
C ASP A 320 32.17 26.61 -18.11
N ASP A 321 32.30 27.78 -18.74
CA ASP A 321 33.29 28.79 -18.37
C ASP A 321 33.02 29.40 -16.97
N ALA A 322 31.80 29.27 -16.45
CA ALA A 322 31.47 29.68 -15.07
C ALA A 322 31.93 28.64 -14.03
N GLY A 323 32.40 27.49 -14.51
CA GLY A 323 32.91 26.40 -13.70
C GLY A 323 31.81 25.48 -13.16
N ASP A 324 30.63 25.48 -13.77
CA ASP A 324 29.55 24.54 -13.48
C ASP A 324 29.75 23.24 -14.27
N LEU A 325 29.49 22.10 -13.64
CA LEU A 325 29.64 20.78 -14.26
C LEU A 325 28.27 20.17 -14.57
N TYR A 326 28.05 19.86 -15.84
CA TYR A 326 26.85 19.20 -16.33
C TYR A 326 27.13 17.71 -16.45
N VAL A 327 26.15 16.90 -16.06
CA VAL A 327 26.25 15.44 -15.96
C VAL A 327 25.04 14.83 -16.64
N ALA A 328 25.28 13.97 -17.62
CA ALA A 328 24.24 13.08 -18.13
C ALA A 328 24.01 11.95 -17.12
N ASP A 329 23.00 12.10 -16.26
CA ASP A 329 22.55 11.15 -15.26
C ASP A 329 21.67 10.09 -15.93
N GLY A 330 22.33 9.23 -16.71
CA GLY A 330 21.72 8.47 -17.81
C GLY A 330 20.64 7.48 -17.36
N GLY A 331 20.84 6.81 -16.23
CA GLY A 331 19.85 5.90 -15.64
C GLY A 331 18.60 6.63 -15.12
N ASN A 332 18.76 7.91 -14.75
CA ASN A 332 17.66 8.75 -14.31
C ASN A 332 17.03 9.59 -15.42
N GLN A 333 17.43 9.40 -16.69
CA GLN A 333 16.91 10.13 -17.86
C GLN A 333 16.90 11.66 -17.66
N ARG A 334 17.95 12.18 -17.02
CA ARG A 334 18.10 13.59 -16.67
C ARG A 334 19.48 14.09 -17.04
N ILE A 335 19.56 15.40 -17.23
CA ILE A 335 20.83 16.13 -17.24
C ILE A 335 20.85 16.99 -15.99
N ARG A 336 21.87 16.77 -15.17
CA ARG A 336 22.07 17.42 -13.88
C ARG A 336 23.21 18.42 -13.98
N LYS A 337 23.18 19.48 -13.18
CA LYS A 337 24.21 20.53 -13.10
C LYS A 337 24.66 20.67 -11.66
N ILE A 338 25.96 20.56 -11.42
CA ILE A 338 26.61 20.92 -10.15
C ILE A 338 27.07 22.37 -10.25
N VAL A 339 26.47 23.23 -9.43
CA VAL A 339 26.79 24.67 -9.41
C VAL A 339 28.17 24.89 -8.80
N GLY A 340 29.04 25.58 -9.53
CA GLY A 340 30.39 25.92 -9.12
C GLY A 340 31.29 24.71 -8.88
N ALA A 341 31.14 23.62 -9.62
CA ALA A 341 31.92 22.39 -9.45
C ALA A 341 33.46 22.58 -9.43
N THR A 342 33.99 23.60 -10.13
CA THR A 342 35.43 23.95 -10.10
C THR A 342 35.90 24.53 -8.77
N ARG A 343 35.02 25.27 -8.10
CA ARG A 343 35.21 25.88 -6.78
C ARG A 343 34.65 25.01 -5.64
N TYR A 344 34.00 23.90 -5.98
CA TYR A 344 33.54 22.90 -5.01
C TYR A 344 34.66 21.91 -4.71
N ASP A 345 35.01 21.81 -3.42
CA ASP A 345 36.04 20.90 -2.95
C ASP A 345 35.57 20.24 -1.64
N PRO A 346 34.72 19.20 -1.74
CA PRO A 346 34.24 18.50 -0.56
C PRO A 346 35.40 17.82 0.16
N ALA A 347 35.38 17.85 1.48
CA ALA A 347 36.37 17.15 2.29
C ALA A 347 36.20 15.64 2.10
N ALA A 348 37.32 14.90 2.04
CA ALA A 348 37.25 13.46 2.04
C ALA A 348 36.54 12.97 3.33
N PRO A 349 35.64 11.99 3.23
CA PRO A 349 34.98 11.40 4.40
C PRO A 349 36.02 10.88 5.39
N ALA A 350 35.97 11.35 6.64
CA ALA A 350 36.87 10.88 7.70
C ALA A 350 36.72 9.37 7.92
N VAL A 351 37.75 8.65 8.37
CA VAL A 351 37.65 7.21 8.66
C VAL A 351 36.59 6.98 9.75
N ALA A 352 35.65 6.08 9.47
CA ALA A 352 34.58 5.69 10.39
C ALA A 352 34.62 4.20 10.69
N ASP A 353 34.04 3.82 11.83
CA ASP A 353 33.79 2.42 12.19
C ASP A 353 32.36 2.36 12.72
N LEU A 354 31.44 2.07 11.80
CA LEU A 354 30.00 2.09 12.02
C LEU A 354 29.50 0.67 12.19
N PHE A 355 28.58 0.46 13.12
CA PHE A 355 27.96 -0.84 13.34
C PHE A 355 26.48 -0.67 13.65
N GLY A 356 25.69 -1.70 13.32
CA GLY A 356 24.25 -1.77 13.59
C GLY A 356 23.91 -2.52 14.87
N GLU A 357 22.83 -2.10 15.50
CA GLU A 357 22.12 -2.81 16.57
C GLU A 357 20.70 -3.10 16.07
N VAL A 358 20.27 -4.36 16.12
CA VAL A 358 18.90 -4.76 15.77
C VAL A 358 17.95 -4.23 16.83
N VAL A 359 16.95 -3.43 16.43
CA VAL A 359 16.02 -2.78 17.38
C VAL A 359 14.78 -3.65 17.65
N SER A 360 14.92 -4.98 17.57
CA SER A 360 14.00 -6.10 17.92
C SER A 360 13.56 -6.98 16.72
N PRO A 361 13.45 -8.31 16.89
CA PRO A 361 12.81 -9.21 15.93
C PRO A 361 11.30 -8.94 15.84
N HIS A 362 10.72 -9.08 14.64
CA HIS A 362 9.31 -8.73 14.40
C HIS A 362 8.46 -9.97 14.12
N THR A 363 7.37 -10.14 14.88
CA THR A 363 6.28 -11.07 14.52
C THR A 363 5.12 -10.25 13.98
N VAL A 364 4.63 -10.59 12.78
CA VAL A 364 3.59 -9.82 12.09
C VAL A 364 2.51 -10.74 11.50
N GLN A 365 1.26 -10.31 11.57
CA GLN A 365 0.15 -10.96 10.89
C GLN A 365 0.16 -10.61 9.41
N ARG A 366 -0.27 -11.52 8.54
CA ARG A 366 -0.49 -11.19 7.12
C ARG A 366 -1.43 -9.98 6.98
N GLY A 367 -1.23 -9.19 5.92
CA GLY A 367 -1.98 -7.97 5.64
C GLY A 367 -1.62 -6.76 6.50
N ARG A 368 -0.53 -6.80 7.29
CA ARG A 368 -0.13 -5.70 8.18
C ARG A 368 1.18 -5.04 7.78
N GLN A 369 1.28 -3.76 8.12
CA GLN A 369 2.51 -2.98 8.06
C GLN A 369 3.22 -2.97 9.41
N PHE A 370 4.54 -2.88 9.38
CA PHE A 370 5.41 -2.82 10.54
C PHE A 370 6.68 -2.04 10.23
N ASP A 371 7.37 -1.59 11.28
CA ASP A 371 8.59 -0.79 11.17
C ASP A 371 9.81 -1.64 11.48
N LEU A 372 10.57 -2.03 10.46
CA LEU A 372 11.79 -2.78 10.64
C LEU A 372 12.94 -1.80 10.92
N GLY A 373 13.39 -1.77 12.17
CA GLY A 373 14.35 -0.77 12.67
C GLY A 373 15.78 -1.28 12.84
N ALA A 374 16.75 -0.43 12.52
CA ALA A 374 18.15 -0.59 12.88
C ALA A 374 18.68 0.69 13.52
N ARG A 375 19.49 0.52 14.55
CA ARG A 375 20.21 1.60 15.21
C ARG A 375 21.66 1.54 14.76
N ILE A 376 22.15 2.61 14.14
CA ILE A 376 23.55 2.71 13.72
C ILE A 376 24.31 3.48 14.78
N ARG A 377 25.48 2.97 15.17
CA ARG A 377 26.42 3.64 16.07
C ARG A 377 27.78 3.77 15.42
N ASN A 378 28.59 4.65 16.00
CA ASN A 378 29.97 4.88 15.60
C ASN A 378 30.91 4.53 16.76
N ARG A 379 31.84 3.60 16.52
CA ARG A 379 32.95 3.25 17.43
C ARG A 379 34.30 3.76 16.93
N GLY A 380 34.30 4.44 15.79
CA GLY A 380 35.50 4.97 15.15
C GLY A 380 36.00 6.24 15.82
N PRO A 381 37.19 6.72 15.42
CA PRO A 381 37.84 7.85 16.09
C PRO A 381 37.24 9.21 15.73
N ALA A 382 36.52 9.32 14.61
CA ALA A 382 36.02 10.59 14.08
C ALA A 382 34.49 10.69 14.15
N THR A 383 33.98 11.92 14.30
CA THR A 383 32.55 12.18 14.12
C THR A 383 32.15 11.99 12.66
N VAL A 384 31.06 11.25 12.44
CA VAL A 384 30.54 10.95 11.11
C VAL A 384 29.35 11.84 10.78
N ASP A 385 29.30 12.34 9.56
CA ASP A 385 28.11 12.99 9.01
C ASP A 385 27.13 11.92 8.52
N GLY A 386 25.90 11.96 9.02
CA GLY A 386 24.82 11.06 8.61
C GLY A 386 24.41 11.19 7.15
N GLN A 387 24.72 12.31 6.48
CA GLN A 387 24.55 12.46 5.02
C GLN A 387 25.40 11.48 4.21
N GLN A 388 26.52 11.03 4.78
CA GLN A 388 27.42 10.07 4.14
C GLN A 388 27.10 8.63 4.55
N VAL A 389 26.12 8.41 5.44
CA VAL A 389 25.70 7.09 5.89
C VAL A 389 24.47 6.66 5.13
N THR A 390 24.59 5.55 4.41
CA THR A 390 23.50 4.92 3.67
C THR A 390 23.21 3.56 4.28
N VAL A 391 21.95 3.33 4.68
CA VAL A 391 21.50 2.00 5.09
C VAL A 391 20.65 1.40 3.99
N VAL A 392 20.99 0.19 3.58
CA VAL A 392 20.25 -0.56 2.59
C VAL A 392 19.63 -1.80 3.23
N LEU A 393 18.31 -1.86 3.26
CA LEU A 393 17.53 -3.01 3.69
C LEU A 393 17.10 -3.80 2.46
N THR A 394 17.52 -5.06 2.34
CA THR A 394 17.01 -6.01 1.36
C THR A 394 15.97 -6.90 2.03
N LEU A 395 14.72 -6.75 1.61
CA LEU A 395 13.59 -7.53 2.10
C LEU A 395 13.70 -8.98 1.63
N ALA A 396 13.34 -9.90 2.51
CA ALA A 396 13.13 -11.31 2.16
C ALA A 396 11.97 -11.46 1.16
N ASP A 397 12.06 -12.47 0.30
CA ASP A 397 10.99 -12.83 -0.63
C ASP A 397 9.69 -13.09 0.14
N GLY A 398 8.62 -12.38 -0.20
CA GLY A 398 7.32 -12.44 0.50
C GLY A 398 7.01 -11.24 1.39
N LEU A 399 7.99 -10.39 1.70
CA LEU A 399 7.78 -9.07 2.29
C LEU A 399 7.80 -8.00 1.19
N ALA A 400 7.14 -6.86 1.45
CA ALA A 400 7.12 -5.73 0.54
C ALA A 400 7.37 -4.42 1.28
N GLY A 401 7.98 -3.44 0.63
CA GLY A 401 8.15 -2.13 1.23
C GLY A 401 6.81 -1.40 1.44
N GLY A 402 6.83 -0.38 2.30
CA GLY A 402 5.66 0.45 2.58
C GLY A 402 5.16 1.24 1.35
N PRO A 403 4.00 1.92 1.47
CA PRO A 403 3.42 2.70 0.39
C PRO A 403 4.43 3.68 -0.22
N GLY A 404 4.54 3.70 -1.54
CA GLY A 404 5.47 4.58 -2.27
C GLY A 404 6.89 4.04 -2.45
N THR A 405 7.17 2.82 -2.01
CA THR A 405 8.44 2.13 -2.31
C THR A 405 8.25 1.08 -3.40
N THR A 406 9.27 0.88 -4.24
CA THR A 406 9.25 -0.11 -5.33
C THR A 406 10.45 -1.04 -5.21
N GLY A 407 10.19 -2.35 -5.20
CA GLY A 407 11.22 -3.39 -5.17
C GLY A 407 11.65 -3.82 -3.75
N PRO A 408 12.53 -4.85 -3.67
CA PRO A 408 12.91 -5.47 -2.40
C PRO A 408 14.00 -4.70 -1.64
N ARG A 409 14.68 -3.73 -2.27
CA ARG A 409 15.75 -2.94 -1.64
C ARG A 409 15.25 -1.56 -1.26
N LEU A 410 15.25 -1.27 0.04
CA LEU A 410 14.90 0.02 0.62
C LEU A 410 16.18 0.71 1.09
N THR A 411 16.32 2.00 0.80
CA THR A 411 17.52 2.77 1.17
C THR A 411 17.15 3.98 2.00
N ARG A 412 18.00 4.34 2.96
CA ARG A 412 17.84 5.56 3.77
C ARG A 412 19.18 6.23 4.04
N THR A 413 19.21 7.55 3.83
CA THR A 413 20.28 8.46 4.25
C THR A 413 19.82 9.27 5.47
N PHE A 414 20.74 9.86 6.23
CA PHE A 414 20.43 10.56 7.49
C PHE A 414 20.90 12.02 7.49
N PRO A 415 20.26 12.92 6.72
CA PRO A 415 20.73 14.29 6.58
C PRO A 415 20.73 15.08 7.89
N GLY A 416 21.79 15.85 8.13
CA GLY A 416 21.90 16.76 9.29
C GLY A 416 22.20 16.07 10.63
N ALA A 417 22.32 14.75 10.66
CA ALA A 417 22.65 14.02 11.87
C ALA A 417 24.17 13.83 12.01
N ARG A 418 24.69 13.87 13.24
CA ARG A 418 26.12 13.65 13.52
C ARG A 418 26.29 12.46 14.46
N LEU A 419 27.03 11.43 14.03
CA LEU A 419 27.40 10.33 14.92
C LEU A 419 28.73 10.62 15.60
N ILE A 420 28.64 11.27 16.75
CA ILE A 420 29.75 11.40 17.69
C ILE A 420 30.12 9.99 18.20
N PRO A 421 31.41 9.59 18.16
CA PRO A 421 31.86 8.28 18.63
C PRO A 421 31.31 7.94 20.01
N HIS A 422 30.73 6.76 20.17
CA HIS A 422 30.19 6.22 21.44
C HIS A 422 28.99 6.95 22.08
N TYR A 423 28.61 8.16 21.61
CA TYR A 423 27.58 8.98 22.25
C TYR A 423 26.29 9.14 21.45
N ALA A 424 26.36 9.08 20.12
CA ALA A 424 25.21 9.31 19.25
C ALA A 424 24.85 8.06 18.44
N SER A 425 23.58 7.95 18.07
CA SER A 425 23.08 6.94 17.14
C SER A 425 22.26 7.57 16.02
N LEU A 426 22.21 6.87 14.88
CA LEU A 426 21.17 7.08 13.88
C LEU A 426 20.14 5.98 14.04
N ASP A 427 18.92 6.38 14.38
CA ASP A 427 17.81 5.47 14.51
C ASP A 427 16.98 5.54 13.23
N GLY A 428 16.95 4.43 12.47
CA GLY A 428 16.21 4.31 11.23
C GLY A 428 15.15 3.24 11.34
N VAL A 429 13.91 3.56 10.95
CA VAL A 429 12.87 2.57 10.69
C VAL A 429 12.55 2.53 9.20
N PHE A 430 12.46 1.31 8.66
CA PHE A 430 11.92 1.05 7.33
C PHE A 430 10.49 0.60 7.48
N ARG A 431 9.55 1.27 6.82
CA ARG A 431 8.18 0.80 6.77
C ARG A 431 8.10 -0.38 5.80
N VAL A 432 7.71 -1.53 6.31
CA VAL A 432 7.59 -2.81 5.59
C VAL A 432 6.15 -3.31 5.75
N SER A 433 5.72 -4.18 4.85
CA SER A 433 4.43 -4.86 4.90
C SER A 433 4.63 -6.36 4.72
N ALA A 434 3.80 -7.14 5.42
CA ALA A 434 3.51 -8.52 5.09
C ALA A 434 2.19 -8.51 4.30
N PRO A 435 2.21 -8.58 2.96
CA PRO A 435 1.00 -8.71 2.15
C PRO A 435 0.03 -9.78 2.68
N GLU A 436 -1.26 -9.67 2.34
CA GLU A 436 -2.26 -10.70 2.67
C GLU A 436 -1.91 -12.07 2.06
N THR A 437 -1.13 -12.07 0.97
CA THR A 437 -0.65 -13.25 0.28
C THR A 437 0.61 -13.87 0.89
N THR A 438 1.22 -13.25 1.90
CA THR A 438 2.48 -13.74 2.46
C THR A 438 2.24 -15.02 3.28
N PRO A 439 2.92 -16.13 2.94
CA PRO A 439 2.80 -17.36 3.70
C PRO A 439 3.26 -17.19 5.16
N PRO A 440 2.78 -18.02 6.08
CA PRO A 440 3.37 -18.12 7.41
C PRO A 440 4.79 -18.67 7.33
N GLY A 441 5.70 -18.12 8.11
CA GLY A 441 7.09 -18.57 8.12
C GLY A 441 8.05 -17.55 8.72
N SER A 442 9.33 -17.94 8.81
CA SER A 442 10.43 -17.04 9.16
C SER A 442 11.08 -16.52 7.89
N TYR A 443 11.24 -15.21 7.83
CA TYR A 443 11.75 -14.46 6.69
C TYR A 443 13.00 -13.69 7.12
N GLU A 444 14.10 -13.83 6.40
CA GLU A 444 15.38 -13.22 6.75
C GLU A 444 15.69 -12.06 5.80
N SER A 445 15.45 -10.83 6.26
CA SER A 445 15.86 -9.63 5.51
C SER A 445 17.30 -9.28 5.87
N THR A 446 18.07 -8.74 4.93
CA THR A 446 19.46 -8.32 5.20
C THR A 446 19.56 -6.80 5.25
N LEU A 447 20.36 -6.28 6.16
CA LEU A 447 20.63 -4.85 6.28
C LEU A 447 22.12 -4.60 6.08
N GLU A 448 22.47 -3.64 5.23
CA GLU A 448 23.83 -3.22 4.90
C GLU A 448 24.05 -1.77 5.32
N ILE A 449 25.14 -1.50 6.06
CA ILE A 449 25.57 -0.15 6.41
C ILE A 449 26.72 0.25 5.47
N GLN A 450 26.51 1.34 4.76
CA GLN A 450 27.51 1.94 3.89
C GLN A 450 27.88 3.32 4.38
N TYR A 451 29.15 3.69 4.21
CA TYR A 451 29.65 5.01 4.55
C TYR A 451 30.51 5.55 3.41
N ALA A 452 30.13 6.73 2.90
CA ALA A 452 30.58 7.28 1.64
C ALA A 452 30.40 6.32 0.45
N GLY A 453 29.42 5.42 0.56
CA GLY A 453 29.08 4.34 -0.37
C GLY A 453 30.16 3.27 -0.55
N GLU A 454 30.98 3.02 0.48
CA GLU A 454 31.63 1.72 0.70
C GLU A 454 30.95 0.97 1.84
N LEU A 455 30.98 -0.36 1.79
CA LEU A 455 30.80 -1.17 2.99
C LEU A 455 31.88 -0.77 4.00
N ASN A 456 31.47 -0.42 5.22
CA ASN A 456 32.41 0.04 6.23
C ASN A 456 33.33 -1.09 6.75
N LEU A 457 34.29 -0.81 7.62
CA LEU A 457 35.40 -1.71 7.91
C LEU A 457 35.04 -2.95 8.76
N LYS A 458 33.86 -3.03 9.42
CA LYS A 458 33.45 -4.20 10.24
C LYS A 458 31.95 -4.24 10.57
N ASP A 459 31.37 -5.44 10.66
CA ASP A 459 30.01 -5.68 11.24
C ASP A 459 28.88 -4.88 10.55
N ASN A 460 28.88 -4.74 9.22
CA ASN A 460 27.91 -3.89 8.51
C ASN A 460 26.68 -4.62 7.99
N THR A 461 26.73 -5.96 7.95
CA THR A 461 25.66 -6.78 7.42
C THR A 461 24.97 -7.51 8.55
N PHE A 462 23.65 -7.34 8.64
CA PHE A 462 22.82 -7.97 9.66
C PHE A 462 21.70 -8.75 9.00
N THR A 463 21.37 -9.91 9.58
CA THR A 463 20.12 -10.58 9.28
C THR A 463 19.06 -10.12 10.27
N LEU A 464 17.92 -9.68 9.74
CA LEU A 464 16.76 -9.23 10.48
C LEU A 464 15.64 -10.26 10.28
N PRO A 465 15.43 -11.19 11.24
CA PRO A 465 14.38 -12.17 11.14
C PRO A 465 13.00 -11.53 11.38
N VAL A 466 12.06 -11.86 10.50
CA VAL A 466 10.64 -11.49 10.56
C VAL A 466 9.82 -12.78 10.53
N VAL A 467 8.98 -13.01 11.53
CA VAL A 467 8.08 -14.16 11.56
C VAL A 467 6.68 -13.71 11.12
N VAL A 468 6.23 -14.19 9.97
CA VAL A 468 4.85 -13.98 9.49
C VAL A 468 3.99 -15.17 9.93
N VAL A 469 2.78 -14.90 10.44
CA VAL A 469 1.87 -15.95 10.96
C VAL A 469 0.48 -15.86 10.32
N ALA A 470 -0.10 -17.01 9.92
CA ALA A 470 -1.52 -17.22 9.57
C ALA A 470 -1.88 -18.72 9.30
N PRO A 471 -2.62 -19.47 10.13
CA PRO A 471 -3.07 -20.82 9.73
C PRO A 471 -4.05 -20.77 8.54
N ALA A 472 -4.03 -21.78 7.66
CA ALA A 472 -4.96 -21.89 6.52
C ALA A 472 -6.35 -22.36 7.00
N PRO A 473 -7.46 -21.88 6.42
CA PRO A 473 -8.79 -22.33 6.81
C PRO A 473 -9.01 -23.83 6.60
N VAL A 474 -9.48 -24.53 7.63
CA VAL A 474 -9.92 -25.92 7.54
C VAL A 474 -11.21 -25.97 6.72
N THR A 475 -11.24 -26.75 5.65
CA THR A 475 -12.42 -26.85 4.76
C THR A 475 -13.42 -27.92 5.17
N ASP A 476 -13.10 -28.71 6.19
CA ASP A 476 -13.99 -29.74 6.73
C ASP A 476 -14.82 -29.16 7.86
N GLU A 477 -16.15 -29.19 7.71
CA GLU A 477 -17.11 -28.70 8.69
C GLU A 477 -17.05 -29.45 10.03
N THR A 478 -16.42 -30.63 10.09
CA THR A 478 -16.20 -31.36 11.34
C THR A 478 -15.20 -30.70 12.29
N ALA A 479 -14.46 -29.68 11.82
CA ALA A 479 -13.65 -28.82 12.67
C ALA A 479 -14.47 -27.82 13.50
N LEU A 480 -15.76 -27.62 13.16
CA LEU A 480 -16.67 -26.81 13.95
C LEU A 480 -17.20 -27.61 15.15
N VAL A 481 -17.26 -26.96 16.31
CA VAL A 481 -18.04 -27.43 17.44
C VAL A 481 -19.42 -26.78 17.40
N ILE A 482 -20.45 -27.62 17.33
CA ILE A 482 -21.84 -27.18 17.19
C ILE A 482 -22.59 -27.50 18.49
N ARG A 483 -23.24 -26.49 19.08
CA ARG A 483 -24.01 -26.66 20.33
C ARG A 483 -25.25 -25.79 20.37
N GLN A 484 -26.30 -26.30 21.00
CA GLN A 484 -27.44 -25.48 21.42
C GLN A 484 -27.05 -24.68 22.68
N GLU A 485 -27.23 -23.36 22.64
CA GLU A 485 -26.86 -22.49 23.76
C GLU A 485 -27.97 -22.35 24.81
N SER A 486 -29.23 -22.44 24.39
CA SER A 486 -30.40 -22.36 25.28
C SER A 486 -31.50 -23.33 24.86
N VAL A 487 -32.17 -23.93 25.85
CA VAL A 487 -33.36 -24.76 25.64
C VAL A 487 -34.57 -23.82 25.56
N PRO A 488 -35.26 -23.71 24.42
CA PRO A 488 -36.45 -22.89 24.30
C PRO A 488 -37.57 -23.47 25.16
N ARG A 489 -38.26 -22.61 25.91
CA ARG A 489 -39.41 -22.94 26.75
C ARG A 489 -40.64 -22.26 26.16
N ALA A 490 -41.70 -23.02 25.88
CA ALA A 490 -42.97 -22.47 25.42
C ALA A 490 -44.15 -23.27 25.94
N ALA A 491 -45.22 -22.58 26.33
CA ALA A 491 -46.52 -23.21 26.55
C ALA A 491 -47.14 -23.63 25.21
N ALA A 492 -48.07 -24.59 25.25
CA ALA A 492 -48.79 -25.03 24.06
C ALA A 492 -49.36 -23.83 23.27
N GLY A 493 -49.10 -23.79 21.96
CA GLY A 493 -49.49 -22.70 21.07
C GLY A 493 -48.57 -21.46 21.05
N GLN A 494 -47.62 -21.33 21.97
CA GLN A 494 -46.72 -20.17 22.07
C GLN A 494 -45.41 -20.35 21.30
N ALA A 495 -44.83 -19.22 20.87
CA ALA A 495 -43.54 -19.17 20.17
C ALA A 495 -42.39 -18.88 21.12
N ALA A 496 -41.22 -19.42 20.80
CA ALA A 496 -39.95 -19.17 21.46
C ALA A 496 -38.82 -19.08 20.42
N LYS A 497 -37.65 -18.63 20.85
CA LYS A 497 -36.42 -18.64 20.05
C LYS A 497 -35.31 -19.30 20.83
N PHE A 498 -34.35 -19.88 20.11
CA PHE A 498 -33.14 -20.41 20.70
C PHE A 498 -31.95 -20.21 19.76
N ASN A 499 -30.75 -20.34 20.32
CA ASN A 499 -29.51 -20.18 19.59
C ASN A 499 -28.81 -21.52 19.35
N VAL A 500 -28.30 -21.71 18.13
CA VAL A 500 -27.32 -22.73 17.77
C VAL A 500 -26.01 -22.01 17.49
N VAL A 501 -24.94 -22.43 18.17
CA VAL A 501 -23.61 -21.82 18.05
C VAL A 501 -22.70 -22.79 17.32
N LEU A 502 -22.01 -22.29 16.29
CA LEU A 502 -20.96 -22.97 15.55
C LEU A 502 -19.65 -22.24 15.87
N ASP A 503 -18.68 -22.95 16.42
CA ASP A 503 -17.44 -22.36 16.94
C ASP A 503 -16.21 -23.17 16.53
N SER A 504 -15.05 -22.53 16.56
CA SER A 504 -13.73 -23.17 16.44
C SER A 504 -12.97 -22.95 17.76
N PRO A 505 -13.04 -23.90 18.72
CA PRO A 505 -12.55 -23.69 20.08
C PRO A 505 -11.04 -23.42 20.18
N THR A 506 -10.26 -23.87 19.19
CA THR A 506 -8.82 -23.64 19.08
C THR A 506 -8.49 -22.32 18.38
N GLY A 507 -9.50 -21.59 17.89
CA GLY A 507 -9.36 -20.32 17.17
C GLY A 507 -8.85 -20.48 15.74
N GLU A 508 -8.77 -21.71 15.22
CA GLU A 508 -8.35 -21.94 13.84
C GLU A 508 -9.43 -21.48 12.84
N PRO A 509 -9.03 -20.96 11.67
CA PRO A 509 -9.97 -20.61 10.61
C PRO A 509 -10.65 -21.87 10.08
N VAL A 510 -11.97 -21.83 9.90
CA VAL A 510 -12.76 -22.92 9.29
C VAL A 510 -13.66 -22.33 8.22
N ASN A 511 -13.64 -22.89 7.01
CA ASN A 511 -14.44 -22.44 5.86
C ASN A 511 -14.88 -23.63 5.00
N PRO A 512 -16.02 -24.26 5.31
CA PRO A 512 -16.50 -25.40 4.54
C PRO A 512 -17.19 -25.04 3.22
N GLY A 513 -17.45 -23.75 2.96
CA GLY A 513 -18.26 -23.30 1.83
C GLY A 513 -19.76 -23.43 2.10
N ASP A 514 -20.59 -23.15 1.10
CA ASP A 514 -22.05 -23.28 1.24
C ASP A 514 -22.44 -24.75 1.40
N ILE A 515 -22.98 -25.09 2.58
CA ILE A 515 -23.43 -26.45 2.91
C ILE A 515 -24.88 -26.44 3.38
N VAL A 516 -25.54 -27.59 3.17
CA VAL A 516 -26.92 -27.82 3.61
C VAL A 516 -26.94 -28.20 5.08
N GLN A 517 -27.82 -27.56 5.84
CA GLN A 517 -27.95 -27.67 7.28
C GLN A 517 -29.42 -27.97 7.58
N ARG A 518 -29.72 -29.15 8.11
CA ARG A 518 -31.08 -29.61 8.40
C ARG A 518 -31.31 -29.65 9.90
N PHE A 519 -32.31 -28.93 10.35
CA PHE A 519 -32.75 -28.91 11.74
C PHE A 519 -34.11 -29.59 11.84
N SER A 520 -34.24 -30.56 12.73
CA SER A 520 -35.50 -31.23 13.05
C SER A 520 -36.01 -30.72 14.40
N ALA A 521 -37.25 -30.25 14.43
CA ALA A 521 -37.87 -29.71 15.64
C ALA A 521 -38.10 -30.85 16.65
N PRO A 522 -37.80 -30.63 17.95
CA PRO A 522 -38.18 -31.55 19.01
C PRO A 522 -39.69 -31.82 19.00
N THR A 523 -40.10 -32.98 19.51
CA THR A 523 -41.51 -33.35 19.58
C THR A 523 -42.32 -32.29 20.31
N GLY A 524 -43.49 -31.98 19.75
CA GLY A 524 -44.35 -30.91 20.24
C GLY A 524 -44.01 -29.52 19.71
N PHE A 525 -42.99 -29.35 18.85
CA PHE A 525 -42.63 -28.05 18.26
C PHE A 525 -42.61 -28.08 16.72
N VAL A 526 -42.79 -26.90 16.12
CA VAL A 526 -42.54 -26.61 14.69
C VAL A 526 -41.69 -25.35 14.56
N PHE A 527 -40.84 -25.27 13.53
CA PHE A 527 -40.08 -24.06 13.23
C PHE A 527 -40.99 -22.95 12.70
N THR A 528 -40.69 -21.70 13.09
CA THR A 528 -41.46 -20.52 12.68
C THR A 528 -40.56 -19.30 12.55
N GLY A 529 -40.97 -18.34 11.71
CA GLY A 529 -40.25 -17.09 11.49
C GLY A 529 -39.00 -17.22 10.61
N GLN A 530 -38.37 -16.08 10.35
CA GLN A 530 -37.12 -15.98 9.58
C GLN A 530 -35.93 -16.33 10.48
N PRO A 531 -35.11 -17.35 10.16
CA PRO A 531 -33.86 -17.60 10.85
C PRO A 531 -32.83 -16.52 10.49
N SER A 532 -31.96 -16.21 11.44
CA SER A 532 -30.92 -15.18 11.30
C SER A 532 -29.59 -15.68 11.83
N TYR A 533 -28.50 -15.07 11.37
CA TYR A 533 -27.15 -15.33 11.86
C TYR A 533 -26.54 -14.07 12.47
N GLY A 534 -25.54 -14.25 13.33
CA GLY A 534 -24.75 -13.17 13.89
C GLY A 534 -23.35 -13.59 14.27
N TYR A 535 -22.37 -12.74 13.96
CA TYR A 535 -21.03 -12.72 14.54
C TYR A 535 -20.97 -11.56 15.54
N TYR A 536 -20.89 -11.90 16.83
CA TYR A 536 -20.99 -10.91 17.90
C TYR A 536 -19.64 -10.32 18.34
N ASN A 537 -18.51 -10.91 17.92
CA ASN A 537 -17.16 -10.58 18.39
C ASN A 537 -16.21 -10.14 17.26
N THR A 538 -16.70 -9.37 16.28
CA THR A 538 -15.87 -8.87 15.17
C THR A 538 -15.33 -7.45 15.44
N ILE A 539 -14.27 -7.06 14.75
CA ILE A 539 -13.72 -5.69 14.84
C ILE A 539 -14.64 -4.61 14.22
N HIS A 540 -15.68 -5.04 13.49
CA HIS A 540 -16.66 -4.18 12.82
C HIS A 540 -17.99 -4.07 13.59
N GLY A 541 -18.07 -4.61 14.81
CA GLY A 541 -19.30 -4.71 15.60
C GLY A 541 -20.08 -6.00 15.30
N VAL A 542 -21.36 -6.03 15.68
CA VAL A 542 -22.22 -7.20 15.40
C VAL A 542 -22.52 -7.24 13.90
N ILE A 543 -22.02 -8.26 13.22
CA ILE A 543 -22.35 -8.55 11.83
C ILE A 543 -23.48 -9.57 11.84
N ALA A 544 -24.67 -9.20 11.39
CA ALA A 544 -25.85 -10.07 11.41
C ALA A 544 -26.65 -9.95 10.11
N GLY A 545 -27.41 -11.00 9.81
CA GLY A 545 -28.24 -11.06 8.61
C GLY A 545 -29.26 -12.18 8.66
N ASN A 546 -30.08 -12.27 7.61
CA ASN A 546 -31.07 -13.33 7.46
C ASN A 546 -30.44 -14.55 6.78
N LEU A 547 -30.82 -15.74 7.22
CA LEU A 547 -30.40 -16.98 6.57
C LEU A 547 -31.39 -17.38 5.47
N PRO A 548 -30.92 -17.81 4.29
CA PRO A 548 -31.78 -18.46 3.31
C PRO A 548 -32.27 -19.79 3.90
N TYR A 549 -33.59 -20.04 3.80
CA TYR A 549 -34.19 -21.20 4.45
C TYR A 549 -35.42 -21.72 3.72
N GLU A 550 -35.70 -23.00 3.95
CA GLU A 550 -36.94 -23.68 3.58
C GLU A 550 -37.50 -24.41 4.81
N ILE A 551 -38.83 -24.45 4.95
CA ILE A 551 -39.51 -25.21 5.99
C ILE A 551 -40.28 -26.34 5.32
N GLU A 552 -39.90 -27.57 5.66
CA GLU A 552 -40.44 -28.81 5.13
C GLU A 552 -41.25 -29.55 6.22
N ASP A 553 -41.85 -30.69 5.88
CA ASP A 553 -42.48 -31.62 6.82
C ASP A 553 -43.51 -30.97 7.76
N ALA A 554 -44.40 -30.15 7.19
CA ALA A 554 -45.44 -29.43 7.92
C ALA A 554 -44.91 -28.57 9.09
N GLY A 555 -43.68 -28.04 8.96
CA GLY A 555 -43.04 -27.22 9.98
C GLY A 555 -42.02 -27.96 10.85
N ARG A 556 -41.85 -29.28 10.68
CA ARG A 556 -40.94 -30.08 11.51
C ARG A 556 -39.48 -29.97 11.11
N THR A 557 -39.19 -29.63 9.86
CA THR A 557 -37.82 -29.58 9.33
C THR A 557 -37.51 -28.18 8.81
N LEU A 558 -36.43 -27.58 9.29
CA LEU A 558 -35.86 -26.33 8.78
C LEU A 558 -34.57 -26.65 8.01
N VAL A 559 -34.50 -26.24 6.75
CA VAL A 559 -33.31 -26.42 5.90
C VAL A 559 -32.68 -25.06 5.65
N VAL A 560 -31.38 -24.92 5.93
CA VAL A 560 -30.58 -23.73 5.67
C VAL A 560 -29.44 -24.11 4.72
N THR A 561 -29.26 -23.34 3.64
CA THR A 561 -28.12 -23.52 2.71
C THR A 561 -27.26 -22.27 2.75
N ALA A 562 -26.17 -22.32 3.51
CA ALA A 562 -25.28 -21.18 3.74
C ALA A 562 -23.87 -21.67 4.12
N ASN A 563 -22.88 -20.77 4.09
CA ASN A 563 -21.51 -21.06 4.51
C ASN A 563 -21.26 -20.73 5.99
N PRO A 564 -21.15 -21.73 6.89
CA PRO A 564 -20.83 -21.53 8.31
C PRO A 564 -19.31 -21.36 8.52
N HIS A 565 -18.75 -20.28 7.99
CA HIS A 565 -17.33 -19.96 8.15
C HIS A 565 -17.06 -19.25 9.48
N VAL A 566 -15.90 -19.51 10.09
CA VAL A 566 -15.45 -18.80 11.31
C VAL A 566 -13.96 -18.50 11.23
N ASN A 567 -13.55 -17.35 11.76
CA ASN A 567 -12.16 -16.90 11.88
C ASN A 567 -11.39 -16.80 10.54
N THR A 568 -12.07 -16.64 9.40
CA THR A 568 -11.42 -16.61 8.07
C THR A 568 -11.00 -15.22 7.63
N THR A 569 -11.68 -14.20 8.13
CA THR A 569 -11.48 -12.78 7.88
C THR A 569 -11.67 -11.98 9.18
N SER A 570 -11.66 -10.66 9.10
CA SER A 570 -11.93 -9.78 10.24
C SER A 570 -13.43 -9.57 10.51
N SER A 571 -14.30 -9.97 9.59
CA SER A 571 -15.77 -9.83 9.68
C SER A 571 -16.50 -11.09 10.17
N ASP A 572 -15.76 -12.17 10.44
CA ASP A 572 -16.29 -13.48 10.85
C ASP A 572 -15.51 -14.06 12.06
N THR A 573 -14.90 -13.18 12.86
CA THR A 573 -14.09 -13.56 14.02
C THR A 573 -14.97 -14.05 15.19
N GLY A 574 -14.64 -15.21 15.74
CA GLY A 574 -15.33 -15.85 16.84
C GLY A 574 -16.53 -16.72 16.42
N PRO A 575 -17.38 -17.13 17.38
CA PRO A 575 -18.47 -18.04 17.11
C PRO A 575 -19.53 -17.44 16.18
N LEU A 576 -20.00 -18.25 15.22
CA LEU A 576 -21.19 -17.97 14.43
C LEU A 576 -22.43 -18.44 15.20
N VAL A 577 -23.39 -17.55 15.38
CA VAL A 577 -24.62 -17.84 16.13
C VAL A 577 -25.81 -17.76 15.20
N TYR A 578 -26.60 -18.84 15.12
CA TYR A 578 -27.89 -18.84 14.49
C TYR A 578 -29.01 -18.71 15.52
N THR A 579 -29.94 -17.79 15.28
CA THR A 579 -31.15 -17.65 16.08
C THR A 579 -32.33 -18.22 15.31
N LEU A 580 -32.92 -19.30 15.86
CA LEU A 580 -33.99 -20.08 15.25
C LEU A 580 -35.30 -19.92 16.04
N GLY A 581 -36.41 -19.71 15.34
CA GLY A 581 -37.73 -19.59 15.95
C GLY A 581 -38.48 -20.92 15.94
N VAL A 582 -39.17 -21.24 17.04
CA VAL A 582 -40.02 -22.42 17.19
C VAL A 582 -41.33 -22.06 17.86
N ARG A 583 -42.36 -22.87 17.64
CA ARG A 583 -43.66 -22.75 18.30
C ARG A 583 -44.10 -24.11 18.81
N ALA A 584 -44.52 -24.17 20.08
CA ALA A 584 -45.12 -25.38 20.62
C ALA A 584 -46.49 -25.59 19.96
N LEU A 585 -46.79 -26.81 19.54
CA LEU A 585 -48.10 -27.19 19.03
C LEU A 585 -49.17 -27.03 20.12
N ALA A 586 -50.40 -26.75 19.71
CA ALA A 586 -51.50 -26.50 20.64
C ALA A 586 -51.88 -27.73 21.48
N ASP A 587 -51.56 -28.93 20.99
CA ASP A 587 -51.79 -30.22 21.64
C ASP A 587 -50.47 -30.85 22.18
N ALA A 588 -49.38 -30.08 22.22
CA ALA A 588 -48.09 -30.57 22.67
C ALA A 588 -48.14 -30.98 24.15
N ARG A 589 -47.62 -32.18 24.44
CA ARG A 589 -47.57 -32.67 25.82
C ARG A 589 -46.47 -31.96 26.61
N PRO A 590 -46.75 -31.52 27.85
CA PRO A 590 -45.76 -30.97 28.74
C PRO A 590 -44.54 -31.89 28.94
N GLY A 591 -43.36 -31.29 29.01
CA GLY A 591 -42.10 -31.99 29.22
C GLY A 591 -40.96 -31.42 28.38
N VAL A 592 -39.74 -31.84 28.72
CA VAL A 592 -38.54 -31.57 27.92
C VAL A 592 -38.40 -32.67 26.88
N HIS A 593 -38.37 -32.29 25.61
CA HIS A 593 -38.21 -33.16 24.47
C HIS A 593 -36.80 -32.97 23.93
N HIS A 594 -36.06 -34.06 23.79
CA HIS A 594 -34.65 -34.06 23.37
C HIS A 594 -34.45 -34.72 21.99
N ASP A 595 -35.52 -34.94 21.23
CA ASP A 595 -35.51 -35.72 19.99
C ASP A 595 -35.37 -34.83 18.74
N GLY A 596 -35.13 -33.53 18.90
CA GLY A 596 -34.74 -32.67 17.80
C GLY A 596 -33.28 -32.90 17.41
N THR A 597 -32.91 -32.53 16.20
CA THR A 597 -31.53 -32.70 15.70
C THR A 597 -31.09 -31.51 14.86
N ALA A 598 -29.79 -31.23 14.85
CA ALA A 598 -29.11 -30.36 13.90
C ALA A 598 -28.08 -31.19 13.13
N VAL A 599 -28.26 -31.31 11.83
CA VAL A 599 -27.36 -32.00 10.90
C VAL A 599 -26.72 -30.94 10.01
N VAL A 600 -25.42 -30.71 10.18
CA VAL A 600 -24.66 -29.66 9.47
C VAL A 600 -23.60 -30.34 8.61
N GLY A 601 -23.86 -30.43 7.30
CA GLY A 601 -22.99 -31.17 6.39
C GLY A 601 -22.73 -32.61 6.86
N LYS A 602 -21.46 -32.97 7.01
CA LYS A 602 -20.93 -34.26 7.49
C LYS A 602 -20.78 -34.34 9.00
N HIS A 603 -21.03 -33.26 9.74
CA HIS A 603 -20.92 -33.27 11.20
C HIS A 603 -21.93 -34.28 11.79
N ALA A 604 -21.51 -34.98 12.85
CA ALA A 604 -22.39 -35.88 13.57
C ALA A 604 -23.65 -35.13 14.06
N PRO A 605 -24.86 -35.71 13.98
CA PRO A 605 -26.08 -35.03 14.39
C PRO A 605 -25.99 -34.52 15.84
N VAL A 606 -26.25 -33.23 16.03
CA VAL A 606 -26.29 -32.61 17.35
C VAL A 606 -27.72 -32.65 17.87
N GLN A 607 -27.90 -33.14 19.09
CA GLN A 607 -29.21 -33.24 19.72
C GLN A 607 -29.73 -31.85 20.10
N LEU A 608 -30.96 -31.54 19.69
CA LEU A 608 -31.67 -30.32 20.08
C LEU A 608 -32.77 -30.66 21.08
N SER A 609 -32.92 -29.79 22.06
CA SER A 609 -33.91 -29.92 23.12
C SER A 609 -34.88 -28.74 23.09
N ALA A 610 -36.12 -28.97 23.50
CA ALA A 610 -37.10 -27.92 23.77
C ALA A 610 -38.05 -28.36 24.89
N GLU A 611 -38.58 -27.42 25.65
CA GLU A 611 -39.49 -27.69 26.75
C GLU A 611 -40.87 -27.15 26.44
N VAL A 612 -41.84 -28.06 26.34
CA VAL A 612 -43.26 -27.71 26.39
C VAL A 612 -43.60 -27.54 27.86
N THR A 613 -43.94 -26.33 28.28
CA THR A 613 -44.32 -26.09 29.67
C THR A 613 -45.74 -26.59 29.95
N GLY A 614 -45.96 -27.14 31.16
CA GLY A 614 -47.21 -27.70 31.67
C GLY A 614 -48.38 -26.75 31.71
N ASP A 615 -49.09 -26.69 30.59
CA ASP A 615 -50.41 -26.13 30.32
C ASP A 615 -50.52 -24.59 30.32
N SER A 616 -51.25 -24.09 29.32
CA SER A 616 -52.17 -23.00 29.61
C SER A 616 -53.23 -23.56 30.59
N GLN A 617 -53.15 -23.25 31.87
CA GLN A 617 -54.08 -23.82 32.86
C GLN A 617 -55.51 -23.37 32.55
N ASP A 618 -56.49 -24.27 32.74
CA ASP A 618 -57.89 -24.03 32.39
C ASP A 618 -58.47 -22.80 33.11
N GLU A 619 -58.95 -21.83 32.32
CA GLU A 619 -59.66 -20.63 32.80
C GLU A 619 -60.87 -20.94 33.70
N LEU A 620 -61.41 -22.17 33.63
CA LEU A 620 -62.48 -22.64 34.51
C LEU A 620 -62.11 -22.67 36.00
N ALA A 621 -60.82 -22.54 36.35
CA ALA A 621 -60.37 -22.36 37.73
C ALA A 621 -60.46 -20.90 38.20
N LEU A 622 -60.67 -19.92 37.32
CA LEU A 622 -60.84 -18.53 37.71
C LEU A 622 -62.24 -18.27 38.28
N ARG A 623 -62.32 -17.35 39.24
CA ARG A 623 -63.55 -16.87 39.86
C ARG A 623 -63.57 -15.35 39.79
N PRO A 624 -64.11 -14.78 38.69
CA PRO A 624 -64.36 -13.35 38.61
C PRO A 624 -65.54 -12.94 39.49
N ALA A 625 -65.40 -11.79 40.14
CA ALA A 625 -66.47 -11.15 40.90
C ALA A 625 -66.36 -9.63 40.73
N GLN A 626 -67.51 -8.96 40.66
CA GLN A 626 -67.54 -7.50 40.78
C GLN A 626 -67.24 -7.13 42.24
N GLU A 627 -66.09 -6.49 42.47
CA GLU A 627 -65.62 -6.14 43.81
C GLU A 627 -66.19 -4.80 44.27
N SER A 628 -66.41 -3.86 43.33
CA SER A 628 -67.07 -2.59 43.63
C SER A 628 -68.18 -2.26 42.63
N VAL A 629 -69.27 -1.71 43.15
CA VAL A 629 -70.38 -1.19 42.36
C VAL A 629 -70.12 0.29 42.07
N PRO A 630 -69.98 0.71 40.80
CA PRO A 630 -69.75 2.11 40.45
C PRO A 630 -71.00 2.93 40.78
N GLU A 631 -70.79 4.06 41.47
CA GLU A 631 -71.82 5.07 41.72
C GLU A 631 -71.42 6.38 41.03
N ALA A 632 -72.24 6.87 40.09
CA ALA A 632 -71.91 8.07 39.32
C ALA A 632 -73.16 8.89 38.99
N LYS A 633 -73.04 10.22 39.00
CA LYS A 633 -74.10 11.10 38.48
C LYS A 633 -74.08 11.07 36.94
N PRO A 634 -75.21 11.33 36.26
CA PRO A 634 -75.24 11.42 34.80
C PRO A 634 -74.13 12.32 34.24
N GLY A 635 -73.30 11.78 33.34
CA GLY A 635 -72.14 12.45 32.75
C GLY A 635 -70.80 12.19 33.45
N ASP A 636 -70.81 11.74 34.71
CA ASP A 636 -69.57 11.47 35.46
C ASP A 636 -68.91 10.15 35.03
N THR A 637 -67.59 10.14 35.10
CA THR A 637 -66.76 8.95 34.91
C THR A 637 -66.19 8.50 36.24
N VAL A 638 -66.37 7.22 36.55
CA VAL A 638 -65.82 6.55 37.72
C VAL A 638 -65.14 5.25 37.31
N SER A 639 -64.37 4.65 38.20
CA SER A 639 -63.81 3.31 37.99
C SER A 639 -64.42 2.34 38.97
N PHE A 640 -64.56 1.09 38.55
CA PHE A 640 -64.93 -0.01 39.42
C PHE A 640 -63.97 -1.17 39.24
N ASN A 641 -63.98 -2.09 40.21
CA ASN A 641 -63.05 -3.21 40.26
C ASN A 641 -63.77 -4.52 39.96
N VAL A 642 -63.13 -5.35 39.14
CA VAL A 642 -63.44 -6.76 38.99
C VAL A 642 -62.26 -7.54 39.53
N GLU A 643 -62.49 -8.32 40.57
CA GLU A 643 -61.47 -9.20 41.13
C GLU A 643 -61.56 -10.57 40.47
N ILE A 644 -60.42 -11.11 40.09
CA ILE A 644 -60.29 -12.46 39.58
C ILE A 644 -59.42 -13.24 40.56
N ARG A 645 -59.96 -14.33 41.12
CA ARG A 645 -59.23 -15.26 42.00
C ARG A 645 -59.10 -16.64 41.37
N SER A 646 -58.15 -17.42 41.85
CA SER A 646 -58.04 -18.84 41.51
C SER A 646 -58.80 -19.71 42.52
N LEU A 647 -59.52 -20.73 42.04
CA LEU A 647 -60.17 -21.73 42.87
C LEU A 647 -59.12 -22.52 43.65
N GLY A 648 -59.18 -22.45 44.98
CA GLY A 648 -58.25 -23.18 45.86
C GLY A 648 -56.80 -22.77 45.69
N ASP A 649 -56.55 -21.51 45.29
CA ASP A 649 -55.22 -20.91 45.08
C ASP A 649 -54.31 -21.69 44.11
N GLN A 650 -54.88 -22.45 43.18
CA GLN A 650 -54.10 -23.18 42.18
C GLN A 650 -53.42 -22.21 41.19
N PRO A 651 -52.26 -22.56 40.60
CA PRO A 651 -51.71 -21.86 39.45
C PRO A 651 -52.70 -21.87 38.28
N VAL A 652 -53.02 -20.72 37.70
CA VAL A 652 -53.89 -20.59 36.53
C VAL A 652 -53.24 -19.66 35.50
N ASN A 653 -53.05 -20.12 34.26
CA ASN A 653 -52.45 -19.38 33.16
C ASN A 653 -53.17 -19.75 31.85
N PRO A 654 -54.36 -19.22 31.56
CA PRO A 654 -55.13 -19.66 30.39
C PRO A 654 -54.54 -19.17 29.06
N GLY A 655 -53.43 -18.42 29.10
CA GLY A 655 -52.90 -17.70 27.95
C GLY A 655 -53.75 -16.47 27.64
N THR A 656 -53.45 -15.82 26.52
CA THR A 656 -54.23 -14.66 26.08
C THR A 656 -55.62 -15.11 25.63
N ILE A 657 -56.64 -14.76 26.41
CA ILE A 657 -58.04 -15.10 26.14
C ILE A 657 -58.88 -13.83 25.97
N GLY A 658 -59.94 -13.93 25.16
CA GLY A 658 -60.89 -12.83 24.95
C GLY A 658 -61.80 -12.65 26.16
N GLN A 659 -61.86 -11.43 26.67
CA GLN A 659 -62.67 -11.07 27.85
C GLN A 659 -63.63 -9.94 27.45
N ARG A 660 -64.93 -10.15 27.58
CA ARG A 660 -65.97 -9.26 27.05
C ARG A 660 -66.86 -8.77 28.19
N PHE A 661 -66.88 -7.46 28.38
CA PHE A 661 -67.68 -6.78 29.40
C PHE A 661 -68.80 -6.00 28.74
N THR A 662 -70.02 -6.11 29.26
CA THR A 662 -71.21 -5.38 28.80
C THR A 662 -71.66 -4.45 29.93
N ALA A 663 -71.78 -3.16 29.64
CA ALA A 663 -72.14 -2.14 30.63
C ALA A 663 -73.61 -2.30 31.07
N PRO A 664 -73.93 -2.08 32.36
CA PRO A 664 -75.31 -1.96 32.82
C PRO A 664 -76.06 -0.83 32.10
N THR A 665 -77.37 -0.97 31.94
CA THR A 665 -78.20 0.03 31.25
C THR A 665 -78.04 1.42 31.87
N GLY A 666 -77.79 2.44 31.04
CA GLY A 666 -77.49 3.81 31.49
C GLY A 666 -76.00 4.10 31.67
N PHE A 667 -75.10 3.16 31.37
CA PHE A 667 -73.66 3.35 31.43
C PHE A 667 -72.96 2.94 30.12
N ALA A 668 -71.76 3.50 29.89
CA ALA A 668 -70.85 3.09 28.82
C ALA A 668 -69.40 3.05 29.33
N PHE A 669 -68.61 2.10 28.85
CA PHE A 669 -67.18 2.01 29.15
C PHE A 669 -66.38 3.12 28.47
N THR A 670 -65.34 3.59 29.16
CA THR A 670 -64.47 4.67 28.66
C THR A 670 -63.28 4.17 27.85
N GLY A 671 -63.04 2.86 27.84
CA GLY A 671 -61.86 2.22 27.23
C GLY A 671 -60.65 2.14 28.17
N GLY A 672 -60.59 2.95 29.23
CA GLY A 672 -59.54 2.88 30.24
C GLY A 672 -59.69 1.63 31.11
N ALA A 673 -58.69 0.74 31.07
CA ALA A 673 -58.59 -0.38 32.00
C ALA A 673 -57.13 -0.66 32.37
N SER A 674 -56.91 -0.99 33.64
CA SER A 674 -55.61 -1.40 34.17
C SER A 674 -55.76 -2.67 34.99
N TYR A 675 -54.64 -3.35 35.22
CA TYR A 675 -54.56 -4.50 36.12
C TYR A 675 -53.59 -4.24 37.27
N GLY A 676 -53.80 -4.94 38.39
CA GLY A 676 -52.86 -4.96 39.50
C GLY A 676 -52.86 -6.28 40.28
N TYR A 677 -51.66 -6.73 40.63
CA TYR A 677 -51.39 -7.78 41.61
C TYR A 677 -50.94 -7.13 42.91
N TYR A 678 -51.85 -7.03 43.87
CA TYR A 678 -51.64 -6.24 45.10
C TYR A 678 -51.11 -7.06 46.29
N TYR A 679 -51.07 -8.39 46.18
CA TYR A 679 -50.57 -9.31 47.22
C TYR A 679 -49.13 -9.79 46.97
N VAL A 680 -48.38 -9.06 46.14
CA VAL A 680 -46.94 -9.25 45.90
C VAL A 680 -46.17 -7.98 46.30
N GLN A 681 -44.91 -8.12 46.72
CA GLN A 681 -44.05 -6.98 47.04
C GLN A 681 -42.83 -6.92 46.09
N PRO A 682 -42.63 -5.81 45.34
CA PRO A 682 -43.58 -4.68 45.20
C PRO A 682 -44.85 -5.08 44.43
N ALA A 683 -45.93 -4.31 44.60
CA ALA A 683 -47.16 -4.52 43.83
C ALA A 683 -46.87 -4.33 42.33
N VAL A 684 -47.40 -5.23 41.50
CA VAL A 684 -47.20 -5.19 40.04
C VAL A 684 -48.47 -4.66 39.40
N THR A 685 -48.36 -3.59 38.62
CA THR A 685 -49.50 -2.95 37.93
C THR A 685 -49.16 -2.66 36.48
N GLY A 686 -50.18 -2.55 35.63
CA GLY A 686 -49.99 -2.21 34.22
C GLY A 686 -51.30 -1.86 33.52
N ASN A 687 -51.19 -1.36 32.28
CA ASN A 687 -52.35 -1.05 31.46
C ASN A 687 -52.82 -2.29 30.69
N LEU A 688 -54.13 -2.43 30.51
CA LEU A 688 -54.72 -3.48 29.69
C LEU A 688 -54.93 -2.96 28.26
N GLN A 689 -54.70 -3.82 27.27
CA GLN A 689 -55.12 -3.54 25.89
C GLN A 689 -56.62 -3.76 25.76
N THR A 690 -57.33 -2.72 25.33
CA THR A 690 -58.79 -2.71 25.25
C THR A 690 -59.30 -2.29 23.86
N GLN A 691 -60.50 -2.74 23.52
CA GLN A 691 -61.24 -2.30 22.35
C GLN A 691 -62.70 -2.03 22.77
N LEU A 692 -63.22 -0.86 22.37
CA LEU A 692 -64.64 -0.54 22.58
C LEU A 692 -65.46 -1.00 21.38
N GLU A 693 -66.61 -1.59 21.67
CA GLU A 693 -67.63 -1.99 20.71
C GLU A 693 -68.99 -1.44 21.14
N ASP A 694 -69.97 -1.51 20.24
CA ASP A 694 -71.38 -1.15 20.51
C ASP A 694 -71.54 0.26 21.14
N GLY A 695 -70.81 1.24 20.60
CA GLY A 695 -70.86 2.63 21.06
C GLY A 695 -70.33 2.84 22.48
N GLY A 696 -69.50 1.92 22.98
CA GLY A 696 -68.99 1.92 24.36
C GLY A 696 -69.81 1.05 25.30
N ARG A 697 -70.89 0.41 24.83
CA ARG A 697 -71.65 -0.56 25.64
C ARG A 697 -70.83 -1.82 25.93
N THR A 698 -69.89 -2.19 25.05
CA THR A 698 -69.04 -3.36 25.24
C THR A 698 -67.56 -3.00 25.26
N LEU A 699 -66.83 -3.56 26.22
CA LEU A 699 -65.38 -3.48 26.32
C LEU A 699 -64.79 -4.88 26.13
N VAL A 700 -63.89 -5.02 25.17
CA VAL A 700 -63.12 -6.25 24.94
C VAL A 700 -61.70 -6.05 25.47
N ILE A 701 -61.23 -7.00 26.27
CA ILE A 701 -59.88 -7.04 26.83
C ILE A 701 -59.19 -8.30 26.30
N THR A 702 -58.01 -8.14 25.71
CA THR A 702 -57.21 -9.23 25.13
C THR A 702 -55.89 -9.33 25.89
N SER A 703 -55.94 -9.97 27.05
CA SER A 703 -54.81 -10.15 27.95
C SER A 703 -54.81 -11.56 28.54
N ASN A 704 -53.73 -11.94 29.21
CA ASN A 704 -53.62 -13.21 29.93
C ASN A 704 -53.93 -13.02 31.43
N PRO A 705 -55.12 -13.41 31.92
CA PRO A 705 -55.49 -13.32 33.33
C PRO A 705 -54.85 -14.46 34.14
N HIS A 706 -53.54 -14.43 34.29
CA HIS A 706 -52.77 -15.44 35.01
C HIS A 706 -52.69 -15.14 36.51
N LEU A 707 -52.70 -16.19 37.33
CA LEU A 707 -52.65 -16.14 38.80
C LEU A 707 -51.83 -17.30 39.36
N ASN A 708 -51.01 -17.05 40.38
CA ASN A 708 -50.22 -18.05 41.09
C ASN A 708 -49.22 -18.82 40.21
N THR A 709 -48.73 -18.22 39.11
CA THR A 709 -47.83 -18.86 38.14
C THR A 709 -46.36 -18.45 38.31
N GLY A 710 -46.09 -17.41 39.08
CA GLY A 710 -44.77 -16.85 39.30
C GLY A 710 -44.65 -16.05 40.61
N ALA A 711 -43.56 -15.27 40.72
CA ALA A 711 -43.28 -14.47 41.91
C ALA A 711 -44.05 -13.13 41.94
N THR A 712 -44.64 -12.73 40.82
CA THR A 712 -45.25 -11.41 40.59
C THR A 712 -46.79 -11.45 40.55
N ASP A 713 -47.39 -12.63 40.60
CA ASP A 713 -48.82 -12.89 40.45
C ASP A 713 -49.29 -13.85 41.57
N ARG A 714 -49.72 -13.32 42.73
CA ARG A 714 -50.22 -14.14 43.85
C ARG A 714 -51.63 -13.72 44.28
N THR A 715 -52.45 -14.74 44.51
CA THR A 715 -53.79 -14.81 45.16
C THR A 715 -54.94 -13.98 44.58
N ALA A 716 -54.73 -12.81 43.96
CA ALA A 716 -55.79 -12.07 43.27
C ALA A 716 -55.26 -11.12 42.18
N LEU A 717 -56.03 -11.00 41.10
CA LEU A 717 -55.80 -10.11 39.97
C LEU A 717 -56.97 -9.11 39.94
N LEU A 718 -56.66 -7.83 40.09
CA LEU A 718 -57.68 -6.79 40.10
C LEU A 718 -57.67 -6.05 38.77
N TYR A 719 -58.82 -6.00 38.10
CA TYR A 719 -59.04 -5.09 36.98
C TYR A 719 -59.75 -3.84 37.45
N THR A 720 -59.16 -2.68 37.19
CA THR A 720 -59.78 -1.38 37.42
C THR A 720 -60.26 -0.84 36.08
N ILE A 721 -61.58 -0.74 35.91
CA ILE A 721 -62.23 -0.44 34.63
C ILE A 721 -62.99 0.89 34.76
N GLY A 722 -62.70 1.82 33.85
CA GLY A 722 -63.38 3.11 33.77
C GLY A 722 -64.72 3.03 33.05
N ILE A 723 -65.77 3.51 33.70
CA ILE A 723 -67.15 3.53 33.21
C ILE A 723 -67.76 4.93 33.41
N ARG A 724 -68.67 5.32 32.51
CA ARG A 724 -69.35 6.62 32.52
C ARG A 724 -70.85 6.41 32.60
N ALA A 725 -71.53 7.13 33.49
CA ALA A 725 -72.99 7.25 33.45
C ALA A 725 -73.40 8.13 32.26
N LEU A 726 -74.30 7.63 31.43
CA LEU A 726 -74.78 8.38 30.26
C LEU A 726 -75.54 9.63 30.71
N PRO A 727 -75.52 10.73 29.93
CA PRO A 727 -76.21 11.98 30.30
C PRO A 727 -77.72 11.83 30.53
N ASP A 728 -78.34 10.82 29.92
CA ASP A 728 -79.76 10.47 29.99
C ASP A 728 -80.05 9.32 30.97
N ALA A 729 -79.05 8.87 31.74
CA ALA A 729 -79.23 7.83 32.75
C ALA A 729 -80.19 8.29 33.85
N ALA A 730 -81.16 7.43 34.21
CA ALA A 730 -82.18 7.75 35.19
C ALA A 730 -81.60 7.84 36.62
N PRO A 731 -81.63 9.00 37.31
CA PRO A 731 -81.12 9.13 38.68
C PRO A 731 -81.82 8.19 39.66
N GLY A 732 -81.06 7.62 40.59
CA GLY A 732 -81.52 6.63 41.56
C GLY A 732 -81.69 5.20 41.02
N SER A 733 -81.45 4.96 39.73
CA SER A 733 -81.56 3.62 39.15
C SER A 733 -80.37 2.72 39.53
N ARG A 734 -80.65 1.42 39.69
CA ARG A 734 -79.67 0.38 40.05
C ARG A 734 -79.69 -0.77 39.03
N PRO A 735 -79.30 -0.52 37.77
CA PRO A 735 -79.24 -1.56 36.74
C PRO A 735 -78.28 -2.69 37.16
N ALA A 736 -78.67 -3.93 36.92
CA ALA A 736 -77.88 -5.14 37.17
C ALA A 736 -77.87 -6.08 35.96
N ASP A 737 -78.09 -5.52 34.78
CA ASP A 737 -78.16 -6.21 33.48
C ASP A 737 -76.84 -6.17 32.70
N GLY A 738 -75.77 -5.65 33.31
CA GLY A 738 -74.42 -5.75 32.76
C GLY A 738 -73.82 -7.15 32.98
N SER A 739 -72.73 -7.46 32.29
CA SER A 739 -72.06 -8.76 32.44
C SER A 739 -70.55 -8.70 32.16
N ALA A 740 -69.78 -9.58 32.80
CA ALA A 740 -68.39 -9.86 32.49
C ALA A 740 -68.24 -11.33 32.06
N VAL A 741 -67.74 -11.56 30.85
CA VAL A 741 -67.47 -12.89 30.29
C VAL A 741 -65.97 -13.04 30.10
N ILE A 742 -65.36 -13.97 30.83
CA ILE A 742 -63.93 -14.24 30.77
C ILE A 742 -63.75 -15.66 30.24
N GLY A 743 -63.37 -15.78 28.96
CA GLY A 743 -63.26 -17.07 28.30
C GLY A 743 -64.56 -17.88 28.34
N ARG A 744 -64.49 -19.15 28.76
CA ARG A 744 -65.62 -20.09 28.90
C ARG A 744 -66.33 -20.02 30.26
N LEU A 745 -65.98 -19.07 31.14
CA LEU A 745 -66.65 -18.93 32.44
C LEU A 745 -68.11 -18.51 32.27
N ALA A 746 -68.94 -18.93 33.23
CA ALA A 746 -70.29 -18.41 33.35
C ALA A 746 -70.27 -16.87 33.48
N PRO A 747 -71.13 -16.12 32.77
CA PRO A 747 -71.15 -14.67 32.85
C PRO A 747 -71.38 -14.18 34.29
N VAL A 748 -70.53 -13.24 34.73
CA VAL A 748 -70.69 -12.57 36.03
C VAL A 748 -71.59 -11.35 35.85
N PRO A 749 -72.69 -11.20 36.60
CA PRO A 749 -73.54 -10.02 36.51
C PRO A 749 -72.78 -8.78 37.00
N LEU A 750 -72.92 -7.67 36.27
CA LEU A 750 -72.41 -6.37 36.67
C LEU A 750 -73.57 -5.45 37.00
N SER A 751 -73.44 -4.72 38.09
CA SER A 751 -74.39 -3.71 38.54
C SER A 751 -73.74 -2.34 38.65
N ALA A 752 -74.55 -1.29 38.58
CA ALA A 752 -74.14 0.09 38.79
C ALA A 752 -75.25 0.89 39.49
N HIS A 753 -74.93 2.06 40.04
CA HIS A 753 -75.88 2.96 40.66
C HIS A 753 -75.75 4.36 40.06
N VAL A 754 -76.84 4.89 39.51
CA VAL A 754 -76.89 6.28 39.05
C VAL A 754 -77.27 7.15 40.25
N LEU A 755 -76.39 8.06 40.66
CA LEU A 755 -76.59 8.95 41.82
C LEU A 755 -77.55 10.10 41.53
#